data_AF-A0A178KI44-F1
#
_entry.id   AF-A0A178KI44-F1
#
_cell.length_a   1.000
_cell.length_b   1.000
_cell.length_c   1.000
_cell.angle_alpha   90.00
_cell.angle_beta   90.00
_cell.angle_gamma   90.00
#
_symmetry.space_group_name_H-M   'P 1'
#
loop_
_entity.id
_entity.type
_entity.pdbx_description
1 polymer ?
#
loop_
_entity_poly.entity_id
_entity_poly.type
_entity_poly.pdbx_seq_one_letter_code
_entity_poly.pdbx_strand_id
1 'polypeptide(L)'
;MKFSYSAVAASLVTALTLSGCGGDSGSSPEGNTGKPPITGPVVGGVVITTIDGYLKNALVCSDSNANGKCEANEVITDIDGKLVLTNDKGQLDIKVEQSIEKKIKNTPIVVKVLEPFKDYSADGFTIEPGIYTVDMDQPYQAMGKNVEFRAPAGSNIATPLTDLIVAEMEKGANQTTAEANVQTMLADLKDGDTSLEIDLYADYIDTKKDTGASDAEKQLATKLHKTAQILTETQHQTDDNINLDEVTNQVVTEAVSAVNSATTDELNNPDFKPVVPVDKDETGEIVVEKPVVNYQASINKALLATVSSELTNTYMIAGENFGFFGKEPVTGLFTDKDQTDAPKVTISAESYDALMAKGIHAELTDHSNTIQLTAMESGKTTPPGSYFLELAAADLDEAGNAVGTVTTLLKFEIHAQGTAPTVNQERLTALQGEFDKLTLQQGQDVNYIVLDISNIFSDEDGDALTYSFSDHATGLKYDVQYPEVTITGTPLVSGNHQISLNAQDDDGNGISAAISLSIAKQPASGNELSSIIVEQDLYRFNANWVGQGAAKPDCWAMRLTADNRILASETSDGQCPSESSISTEQGTWALNGDNIVLNYKGEGIMTVSLNKDRSHDVNMPRVHISSISEKATIAKTATGTTLASKTQNEPATLYIGRLSAETYWQQPMANVMVKGMLTTADAASKVTGINQHESENLDADLFIETTCEELGFVADGGQDPYGNLSYRFGPNMAYQFHLLNDKFTNGMFTINNQTQESVAFASNHGKACAVDFDYTGNAHFKPGESIVVFANPTGETVSEEFIINTFVDRNYSIEPQASILTQEAAVYAIEINKNSGSFIKIYHDGNQIKELESTYDPQTKEWRNNQASNAKFFAYTINGKQLLQVASEFDGQPESYTLWRDAADEVKSIDAGIDAMSQPNRIFVSPTFETEGQARAAVENAYAPAVSFVGTRWTEYDSSEIQTGTITYNQNDVTYEFIEDGTNKKETFLWNEMPNDLPCLVAGEHTCNLMELNSEYQFCDTDTPTDWDNCPNKNKYLVQWHYSEGDGTLYREKTSLQWNHVSNTRMVPNK
;
A
#
# COMPACT_ATOMS: atom_id res chain seq x y z
N MET A 1 5.90 13.67 29.60
CA MET A 1 5.99 14.23 28.23
C MET A 1 5.53 13.10 27.33
N LYS A 2 4.28 13.05 26.84
CA LYS A 2 3.60 14.01 25.93
C LYS A 2 4.54 14.44 24.80
N PHE A 3 4.28 14.31 23.50
CA PHE A 3 3.21 13.80 22.62
C PHE A 3 3.97 13.46 21.31
N SER A 4 3.54 12.50 20.48
CA SER A 4 2.81 12.75 19.21
C SER A 4 3.33 13.95 18.43
N TYR A 5 3.66 13.83 17.15
CA TYR A 5 3.61 14.99 16.25
C TYR A 5 3.46 14.53 14.76
N SER A 6 2.73 15.11 13.79
CA SER A 6 1.44 15.86 13.66
C SER A 6 1.22 16.27 12.17
N ALA A 7 0.20 17.13 11.98
CA ALA A 7 0.11 18.34 11.12
C ALA A 7 -0.36 18.18 9.67
N VAL A 8 -0.96 19.18 8.99
CA VAL A 8 -0.96 20.67 9.04
C VAL A 8 -2.30 21.11 8.38
N ALA A 9 -3.21 21.96 8.90
CA ALA A 9 -3.28 23.43 9.08
C ALA A 9 -3.43 24.35 7.82
N ALA A 10 -4.47 25.21 7.86
CA ALA A 10 -4.58 26.60 7.35
C ALA A 10 -4.70 26.95 5.83
N SER A 11 -5.75 27.71 5.46
CA SER A 11 -5.69 29.17 5.19
C SER A 11 -7.12 29.75 5.19
N LEU A 12 -7.51 30.61 6.16
CA LEU A 12 -7.42 32.08 6.26
C LEU A 12 -8.56 32.89 5.57
N VAL A 13 -9.28 33.62 6.42
CA VAL A 13 -10.36 34.59 6.16
C VAL A 13 -9.79 36.01 6.08
N THR A 14 -10.41 36.90 5.29
CA THR A 14 -10.83 38.30 5.60
C THR A 14 -11.19 39.01 4.29
N ALA A 15 -12.15 39.92 4.16
CA ALA A 15 -13.22 40.47 4.97
C ALA A 15 -14.12 41.29 3.99
N LEU A 16 -15.39 41.55 4.31
CA LEU A 16 -16.03 42.85 4.08
C LEU A 16 -17.40 42.90 4.77
N THR A 17 -17.49 43.85 5.69
CA THR A 17 -18.66 44.33 6.43
C THR A 17 -19.77 44.82 5.51
N LEU A 18 -21.04 44.59 5.87
CA LEU A 18 -22.12 45.57 5.65
C LEU A 18 -23.26 45.35 6.65
N SER A 19 -23.56 46.44 7.35
CA SER A 19 -24.74 46.67 8.17
C SER A 19 -25.95 47.01 7.30
N GLY A 20 -27.15 46.66 7.79
CA GLY A 20 -28.35 47.50 7.70
C GLY A 20 -29.21 47.43 6.43
N CYS A 21 -30.47 47.05 6.65
CA CYS A 21 -31.70 47.67 6.12
C CYS A 21 -31.89 47.84 4.60
N GLY A 22 -32.94 47.23 4.04
CA GLY A 22 -33.57 47.71 2.81
C GLY A 22 -34.23 46.63 1.95
N GLY A 23 -35.55 46.62 1.89
CA GLY A 23 -36.33 45.79 0.98
C GLY A 23 -36.56 46.40 -0.41
N ASP A 24 -37.14 45.54 -1.25
CA ASP A 24 -38.04 45.77 -2.39
C ASP A 24 -37.49 46.14 -3.80
N SER A 25 -38.27 45.64 -4.77
CA SER A 25 -38.39 45.95 -6.20
C SER A 25 -37.49 45.20 -7.21
N GLY A 26 -38.16 44.40 -8.06
CA GLY A 26 -37.55 43.58 -9.10
C GLY A 26 -37.43 44.24 -10.48
N SER A 27 -37.00 43.45 -11.47
CA SER A 27 -37.29 43.53 -12.92
C SER A 27 -36.48 42.45 -13.68
N SER A 28 -37.16 41.55 -14.39
CA SER A 28 -36.62 40.80 -15.54
C SER A 28 -36.50 41.72 -16.78
N PRO A 29 -35.98 41.34 -17.98
CA PRO A 29 -35.58 39.99 -18.47
C PRO A 29 -34.31 39.90 -19.38
N GLU A 30 -34.01 38.65 -19.76
CA GLU A 30 -33.38 38.15 -21.01
C GLU A 30 -31.85 38.22 -21.25
N GLY A 31 -31.30 37.05 -21.62
CA GLY A 31 -29.96 36.87 -22.18
C GLY A 31 -29.54 35.40 -22.28
N ASN A 32 -30.09 34.68 -23.26
CA ASN A 32 -29.87 33.25 -23.52
C ASN A 32 -28.55 32.98 -24.27
N THR A 33 -27.68 32.09 -23.77
CA THR A 33 -26.79 31.24 -24.59
C THR A 33 -26.62 29.88 -23.93
N GLY A 34 -27.06 28.83 -24.63
CA GLY A 34 -27.27 27.50 -24.09
C GLY A 34 -26.01 26.70 -23.76
N LYS A 35 -26.15 25.94 -22.68
CA LYS A 35 -25.50 24.65 -22.42
C LYS A 35 -26.60 23.73 -21.88
N PRO A 36 -26.66 22.43 -22.24
CA PRO A 36 -27.72 21.54 -21.74
C PRO A 36 -27.65 21.48 -20.21
N PRO A 37 -28.76 21.37 -19.47
CA PRO A 37 -28.69 21.14 -18.04
C PRO A 37 -27.98 19.80 -17.83
N ILE A 38 -26.97 19.80 -16.96
CA ILE A 38 -26.45 18.57 -16.39
C ILE A 38 -27.56 18.06 -15.49
N THR A 39 -28.42 17.16 -16.00
CA THR A 39 -29.50 16.53 -15.24
C THR A 39 -28.94 15.35 -14.45
N GLY A 40 -28.06 15.66 -13.48
CA GLY A 40 -27.73 14.76 -12.38
C GLY A 40 -28.22 15.40 -11.07
N PRO A 41 -28.77 14.62 -10.11
CA PRO A 41 -29.17 15.16 -8.82
C PRO A 41 -27.94 15.80 -8.16
N VAL A 42 -28.08 17.07 -7.75
CA VAL A 42 -27.04 17.72 -6.96
C VAL A 42 -27.14 17.16 -5.54
N VAL A 43 -26.09 16.46 -5.13
CA VAL A 43 -26.04 15.74 -3.84
C VAL A 43 -25.62 16.69 -2.72
N GLY A 44 -26.38 16.68 -1.64
CA GLY A 44 -26.16 17.40 -0.39
C GLY A 44 -25.86 16.44 0.78
N GLY A 45 -25.61 16.97 1.98
CA GLY A 45 -25.29 16.19 3.19
C GLY A 45 -26.07 16.67 4.40
N VAL A 46 -26.62 15.75 5.18
CA VAL A 46 -27.35 16.01 6.43
C VAL A 46 -26.66 15.26 7.56
N VAL A 47 -26.37 15.96 8.65
CA VAL A 47 -25.92 15.38 9.91
C VAL A 47 -26.87 15.85 11.00
N ILE A 48 -27.64 14.92 11.58
CA ILE A 48 -28.47 15.16 12.76
C ILE A 48 -27.93 14.29 13.89
N THR A 49 -27.63 14.88 15.05
CA THR A 49 -27.12 14.16 16.22
C THR A 49 -28.23 14.02 17.27
N THR A 50 -28.50 12.81 17.72
CA THR A 50 -29.53 12.49 18.71
C THR A 50 -28.89 12.09 20.04
N ILE A 51 -29.22 12.79 21.12
CA ILE A 51 -28.46 12.72 22.39
C ILE A 51 -29.42 12.65 23.59
N ASP A 52 -29.42 11.53 24.30
CA ASP A 52 -29.56 11.43 25.76
C ASP A 52 -28.17 11.13 26.33
N GLY A 53 -27.74 9.86 26.28
CA GLY A 53 -26.45 9.48 25.72
C GLY A 53 -26.53 9.40 24.18
N TYR A 54 -25.44 9.12 23.47
CA TYR A 54 -25.54 8.97 22.01
C TYR A 54 -26.51 7.83 21.67
N LEU A 55 -27.62 8.12 20.97
CA LEU A 55 -28.62 7.10 20.66
C LEU A 55 -28.28 6.37 19.37
N LYS A 56 -27.84 5.13 19.46
CA LYS A 56 -27.58 4.26 18.31
C LYS A 56 -28.88 3.62 17.82
N ASN A 57 -29.04 3.45 16.51
CA ASN A 57 -30.20 2.85 15.86
C ASN A 57 -31.53 3.58 16.14
N ALA A 58 -31.51 4.89 16.37
CA ALA A 58 -32.71 5.71 16.48
C ALA A 58 -33.24 6.07 15.09
N LEU A 59 -34.57 6.15 14.98
CA LEU A 59 -35.26 6.58 13.77
C LEU A 59 -35.41 8.11 13.78
N VAL A 60 -35.11 8.77 12.66
CA VAL A 60 -35.21 10.23 12.56
C VAL A 60 -36.21 10.62 11.46
N CYS A 61 -37.18 11.45 11.83
CA CYS A 61 -38.23 11.99 10.97
C CYS A 61 -38.10 13.50 10.79
N SER A 62 -38.41 13.98 9.58
CA SER A 62 -38.61 15.38 9.25
C SER A 62 -40.10 15.71 9.29
N ASP A 63 -40.57 16.13 10.46
CA ASP A 63 -41.99 16.38 10.80
C ASP A 63 -42.55 17.56 10.01
N SER A 64 -43.02 17.26 8.81
CA SER A 64 -43.40 18.24 7.79
C SER A 64 -44.76 18.87 8.08
N ASN A 65 -45.58 18.20 8.88
CA ASN A 65 -46.91 18.69 9.27
C ASN A 65 -46.92 19.34 10.67
N ALA A 66 -45.81 19.33 11.38
CA ALA A 66 -45.61 19.89 12.72
C ALA A 66 -46.59 19.31 13.75
N ASN A 67 -46.84 18.00 13.69
CA ASN A 67 -47.73 17.29 14.63
C ASN A 67 -46.98 16.62 15.78
N GLY A 68 -45.64 16.71 15.80
CA GLY A 68 -44.78 16.15 16.84
C GLY A 68 -44.62 14.63 16.78
N LYS A 69 -45.00 13.98 15.67
CA LYS A 69 -44.98 12.52 15.52
C LYS A 69 -44.13 12.11 14.33
N CYS A 70 -43.50 10.94 14.43
CA CYS A 70 -42.74 10.35 13.33
C CYS A 70 -43.65 9.47 12.46
N GLU A 71 -44.14 10.00 11.34
CA GLU A 71 -44.99 9.29 10.39
C GLU A 71 -44.18 8.70 9.21
N ALA A 72 -44.65 7.62 8.57
CA ALA A 72 -43.91 6.95 7.49
C ALA A 72 -43.47 7.86 6.33
N ASN A 73 -44.27 8.87 5.96
CA ASN A 73 -43.92 9.80 4.88
C ASN A 73 -42.95 10.92 5.31
N GLU A 74 -42.53 10.91 6.56
CA GLU A 74 -41.64 11.89 7.18
C GLU A 74 -40.29 11.27 7.57
N VAL A 75 -40.19 9.94 7.55
CA VAL A 75 -38.94 9.20 7.74
C VAL A 75 -37.89 9.66 6.73
N ILE A 76 -36.73 10.03 7.26
CA ILE A 76 -35.60 10.44 6.44
C ILE A 76 -34.94 9.18 5.86
N THR A 77 -34.78 9.16 4.53
CA THR A 77 -34.15 8.06 3.78
C THR A 77 -32.94 8.58 3.00
N ASP A 78 -32.04 7.68 2.60
CA ASP A 78 -30.89 8.03 1.77
C ASP A 78 -31.29 8.33 0.31
N ILE A 79 -30.29 8.62 -0.54
CA ILE A 79 -30.49 8.94 -1.97
C ILE A 79 -31.17 7.81 -2.76
N ASP A 80 -31.10 6.56 -2.27
CA ASP A 80 -31.71 5.38 -2.88
C ASP A 80 -33.10 5.07 -2.29
N GLY A 81 -33.57 5.90 -1.34
CA GLY A 81 -34.85 5.72 -0.65
C GLY A 81 -34.81 4.65 0.44
N LYS A 82 -33.61 4.25 0.91
CA LYS A 82 -33.45 3.27 1.98
C LYS A 82 -33.52 3.94 3.35
N LEU A 83 -34.13 3.24 4.30
CA LEU A 83 -34.14 3.61 5.72
C LEU A 83 -32.71 3.67 6.26
N VAL A 84 -32.36 4.75 6.93
CA VAL A 84 -31.09 4.89 7.65
C VAL A 84 -31.38 5.25 9.11
N LEU A 85 -30.66 4.62 10.03
CA LEU A 85 -30.74 4.86 11.46
C LEU A 85 -29.46 5.54 11.95
N THR A 86 -29.51 6.15 13.13
CA THR A 86 -28.35 6.79 13.74
C THR A 86 -27.24 5.78 14.06
N ASN A 87 -25.99 6.21 13.95
CA ASN A 87 -24.81 5.40 14.24
C ASN A 87 -24.43 5.42 15.75
N ASP A 88 -23.30 4.80 16.11
CA ASP A 88 -22.79 4.71 17.49
C ASP A 88 -22.45 6.09 18.13
N LYS A 89 -22.43 7.17 17.34
CA LYS A 89 -22.29 8.56 17.82
C LYS A 89 -23.62 9.30 17.81
N GLY A 90 -24.74 8.58 17.71
CA GLY A 90 -26.07 9.20 17.61
C GLY A 90 -26.30 9.99 16.33
N GLN A 91 -25.45 9.83 15.31
CA GLN A 91 -25.52 10.65 14.10
C GLN A 91 -26.28 9.94 12.98
N LEU A 92 -27.27 10.62 12.41
CA LEU A 92 -27.78 10.36 11.08
C LEU A 92 -26.94 11.16 10.08
N ASP A 93 -25.85 10.58 9.60
CA ASP A 93 -24.95 11.16 8.58
C ASP A 93 -25.26 10.53 7.21
N ILE A 94 -26.02 11.28 6.39
CA ILE A 94 -26.52 10.79 5.11
C ILE A 94 -26.35 11.80 3.99
N LYS A 95 -26.23 11.26 2.77
CA LYS A 95 -26.30 12.03 1.53
C LYS A 95 -27.72 12.00 0.98
N VAL A 96 -28.27 13.17 0.73
CA VAL A 96 -29.63 13.36 0.18
C VAL A 96 -29.60 14.38 -0.95
N GLU A 97 -30.67 14.50 -1.73
CA GLU A 97 -30.78 15.59 -2.71
C GLU A 97 -30.78 16.96 -2.00
N GLN A 98 -30.19 18.00 -2.61
CA GLN A 98 -30.19 19.35 -2.04
C GLN A 98 -31.58 19.92 -1.74
N SER A 99 -32.60 19.52 -2.52
CA SER A 99 -34.01 19.86 -2.29
C SER A 99 -34.53 19.29 -0.97
N ILE A 100 -34.17 18.04 -0.68
CA ILE A 100 -34.50 17.30 0.54
C ILE A 100 -33.69 17.86 1.72
N GLU A 101 -32.38 18.09 1.55
CA GLU A 101 -31.54 18.74 2.57
C GLU A 101 -32.14 20.08 3.01
N LYS A 102 -32.56 20.90 2.04
CA LYS A 102 -33.21 22.18 2.32
C LYS A 102 -34.56 22.01 3.03
N LYS A 103 -35.33 20.97 2.70
CA LYS A 103 -36.58 20.67 3.39
C LYS A 103 -36.30 20.30 4.85
N ILE A 104 -35.42 19.33 5.09
CA ILE A 104 -35.03 18.88 6.44
C ILE A 104 -34.57 20.07 7.30
N LYS A 105 -33.71 20.94 6.76
CA LYS A 105 -33.22 22.14 7.49
C LYS A 105 -34.30 23.16 7.85
N ASN A 106 -35.49 23.11 7.25
CA ASN A 106 -36.58 24.05 7.50
C ASN A 106 -37.79 23.39 8.19
N THR A 107 -37.63 22.16 8.67
CA THR A 107 -38.69 21.35 9.25
C THR A 107 -38.27 20.87 10.65
N PRO A 108 -39.18 20.79 11.64
CA PRO A 108 -38.89 20.15 12.91
C PRO A 108 -38.39 18.71 12.74
N ILE A 109 -37.60 18.26 13.71
CA ILE A 109 -37.07 16.89 13.75
C ILE A 109 -37.75 16.13 14.87
N VAL A 110 -38.10 14.87 14.60
CA VAL A 110 -38.59 13.93 15.61
C VAL A 110 -37.68 12.70 15.58
N VAL A 111 -37.19 12.31 16.76
CA VAL A 111 -36.41 11.10 16.98
C VAL A 111 -37.30 10.10 17.68
N LYS A 112 -37.44 8.91 17.12
CA LYS A 112 -38.23 7.82 17.67
C LYS A 112 -37.33 6.64 18.05
N VAL A 113 -37.47 6.19 19.28
CA VAL A 113 -36.78 5.02 19.80
C VAL A 113 -37.42 3.74 19.24
N LEU A 114 -36.56 2.81 18.83
CA LEU A 114 -36.95 1.50 18.32
C LEU A 114 -36.88 0.46 19.44
N GLU A 115 -37.99 -0.20 19.71
CA GLU A 115 -38.15 -1.24 20.73
C GLU A 115 -37.89 -2.63 20.13
N PRO A 116 -37.29 -3.55 20.90
CA PRO A 116 -37.20 -4.94 20.50
C PRO A 116 -38.57 -5.55 20.16
N PHE A 117 -38.65 -6.31 19.07
CA PHE A 117 -39.84 -7.07 18.63
C PHE A 117 -41.11 -6.25 18.33
N LYS A 118 -41.10 -4.92 18.45
CA LYS A 118 -42.25 -4.08 18.13
C LYS A 118 -42.52 -4.07 16.62
N ASP A 119 -43.77 -4.31 16.24
CA ASP A 119 -44.21 -4.23 14.85
C ASP A 119 -44.56 -2.78 14.48
N TYR A 120 -43.69 -2.16 13.69
CA TYR A 120 -43.85 -0.80 13.18
C TYR A 120 -44.66 -0.71 11.88
N SER A 121 -45.24 -1.83 11.40
CA SER A 121 -46.03 -1.82 10.15
C SER A 121 -47.24 -0.89 10.21
N ALA A 122 -47.83 -0.70 11.40
CA ALA A 122 -48.90 0.27 11.63
C ALA A 122 -48.42 1.74 11.49
N ASP A 123 -47.16 2.00 11.79
CA ASP A 123 -46.50 3.30 11.60
C ASP A 123 -46.05 3.52 10.15
N GLY A 124 -46.17 2.49 9.30
CA GLY A 124 -45.95 2.53 7.85
C GLY A 124 -44.53 2.23 7.39
N PHE A 125 -43.69 1.68 8.26
CA PHE A 125 -42.35 1.19 7.93
C PHE A 125 -42.09 -0.19 8.55
N THR A 126 -41.01 -0.85 8.14
CA THR A 126 -40.64 -2.17 8.66
C THR A 126 -39.20 -2.12 9.16
N ILE A 127 -39.00 -2.51 10.41
CA ILE A 127 -37.70 -2.66 11.04
C ILE A 127 -37.39 -4.15 11.09
N GLU A 128 -36.17 -4.53 10.75
CA GLU A 128 -35.75 -5.93 10.86
C GLU A 128 -35.78 -6.38 12.33
N PRO A 129 -36.25 -7.59 12.64
CA PRO A 129 -36.21 -8.12 14.00
C PRO A 129 -34.80 -8.03 14.60
N GLY A 130 -34.71 -7.58 15.86
CA GLY A 130 -33.43 -7.43 16.57
C GLY A 130 -32.71 -6.10 16.34
N ILE A 131 -33.25 -5.20 15.51
CA ILE A 131 -32.82 -3.79 15.50
C ILE A 131 -33.64 -3.02 16.54
N TYR A 132 -32.94 -2.40 17.48
CA TYR A 132 -33.52 -1.57 18.54
C TYR A 132 -32.55 -0.45 18.89
N THR A 133 -33.08 0.63 19.46
CA THR A 133 -32.29 1.78 19.87
C THR A 133 -31.54 1.51 21.16
N VAL A 134 -30.28 1.91 21.20
CA VAL A 134 -29.38 1.73 22.33
C VAL A 134 -28.86 3.09 22.76
N ASP A 135 -29.07 3.42 24.04
CA ASP A 135 -28.37 4.53 24.69
C ASP A 135 -26.92 4.10 24.94
N MET A 136 -25.96 4.80 24.32
CA MET A 136 -24.54 4.44 24.43
C MET A 136 -23.92 4.75 25.79
N ASP A 137 -24.63 5.41 26.72
CA ASP A 137 -24.22 5.43 28.13
C ASP A 137 -24.40 4.06 28.80
N GLN A 138 -25.34 3.25 28.32
CA GLN A 138 -25.60 1.88 28.77
C GLN A 138 -25.60 0.91 27.57
N PRO A 139 -24.41 0.61 27.00
CA PRO A 139 -24.32 -0.27 25.86
C PRO A 139 -24.90 -1.65 26.18
N TYR A 140 -25.45 -2.31 25.15
CA TYR A 140 -26.10 -3.63 25.20
C TYR A 140 -27.51 -3.66 25.81
N GLN A 141 -28.01 -2.54 26.32
CA GLN A 141 -29.38 -2.42 26.82
C GLN A 141 -30.29 -1.82 25.77
N ALA A 142 -31.50 -2.37 25.63
CA ALA A 142 -32.51 -1.73 24.82
C ALA A 142 -33.04 -0.50 25.56
N MET A 143 -33.20 0.59 24.82
CA MET A 143 -33.84 1.77 25.36
C MET A 143 -35.33 1.51 25.59
N GLY A 144 -35.86 2.06 26.67
CA GLY A 144 -37.22 1.82 27.11
C GLY A 144 -38.30 2.40 26.19
N LYS A 145 -39.53 1.88 26.32
CA LYS A 145 -40.73 2.30 25.58
C LYS A 145 -40.98 3.82 25.68
N ASN A 146 -41.70 4.35 24.68
CA ASN A 146 -42.29 5.71 24.66
C ASN A 146 -41.34 6.91 24.63
N VAL A 147 -40.04 6.67 24.44
CA VAL A 147 -39.08 7.77 24.32
C VAL A 147 -39.09 8.33 22.90
N GLU A 148 -39.44 9.61 22.79
CA GLU A 148 -39.38 10.39 21.56
C GLU A 148 -38.80 11.78 21.87
N PHE A 149 -37.88 12.26 21.03
CA PHE A 149 -37.29 13.60 21.18
C PHE A 149 -37.65 14.48 20.00
N ARG A 150 -38.18 15.66 20.26
CA ARG A 150 -38.47 16.67 19.25
C ARG A 150 -37.39 17.76 19.24
N ALA A 151 -37.17 18.37 18.09
CA ALA A 151 -36.33 19.55 17.95
C ALA A 151 -36.96 20.56 16.98
N PRO A 152 -36.84 21.87 17.27
CA PRO A 152 -37.41 22.91 16.40
C PRO A 152 -36.71 22.94 15.03
N ALA A 153 -37.39 23.54 14.05
CA ALA A 153 -36.87 23.67 12.68
C ALA A 153 -35.50 24.36 12.65
N GLY A 154 -34.57 23.80 11.88
CA GLY A 154 -33.20 24.30 11.76
C GLY A 154 -32.21 23.72 12.77
N SER A 155 -32.68 22.89 13.72
CA SER A 155 -31.78 22.17 14.62
C SER A 155 -31.11 20.99 13.92
N ASN A 156 -29.80 20.83 14.16
CA ASN A 156 -29.04 19.63 13.79
C ASN A 156 -28.86 18.69 15.00
N ILE A 157 -29.43 19.03 16.16
CA ILE A 157 -29.32 18.30 17.41
C ILE A 157 -30.72 18.06 17.98
N ALA A 158 -31.00 16.83 18.39
CA ALA A 158 -32.26 16.44 19.03
C ALA A 158 -31.97 15.72 20.35
N THR A 159 -32.43 16.31 21.44
CA THR A 159 -32.18 15.85 22.82
C THR A 159 -33.44 16.02 23.66
N PRO A 160 -33.50 15.44 24.87
CA PRO A 160 -34.55 15.77 25.83
C PRO A 160 -34.65 17.28 26.11
N LEU A 161 -33.55 18.05 25.98
CA LEU A 161 -33.57 19.50 26.20
C LEU A 161 -34.18 20.27 25.03
N THR A 162 -33.94 19.84 23.78
CA THR A 162 -34.61 20.45 22.62
C THR A 162 -36.09 20.10 22.58
N ASP A 163 -36.47 18.95 23.14
CA ASP A 163 -37.87 18.54 23.27
C ASP A 163 -38.66 19.54 24.14
N LEU A 164 -38.06 20.03 25.24
CA LEU A 164 -38.64 21.07 26.08
C LEU A 164 -38.95 22.36 25.30
N ILE A 165 -38.12 22.70 24.29
CA ILE A 165 -38.36 23.88 23.44
C ILE A 165 -39.65 23.65 22.63
N VAL A 166 -39.81 22.45 22.06
CA VAL A 166 -40.99 22.10 21.27
C VAL A 166 -42.23 22.06 22.17
N ALA A 167 -42.15 21.48 23.38
CA ALA A 167 -43.23 21.49 24.36
C ALA A 167 -43.70 22.92 24.73
N GLU A 168 -42.77 23.86 24.90
CA GLU A 168 -43.11 25.27 25.12
C GLU A 168 -43.72 25.94 23.87
N MET A 169 -43.27 25.57 22.66
CA MET A 169 -43.86 26.05 21.41
C MET A 169 -45.30 25.55 21.23
N GLU A 170 -45.59 24.31 21.61
CA GLU A 170 -46.96 23.74 21.57
C GLU A 170 -47.92 24.45 22.54
N LYS A 171 -47.39 25.02 23.64
CA LYS A 171 -48.15 25.92 24.54
C LYS A 171 -48.39 27.32 23.94
N GLY A 172 -47.88 27.58 22.73
CA GLY A 172 -48.08 28.82 21.97
C GLY A 172 -46.93 29.82 22.01
N ALA A 173 -45.77 29.46 22.57
CA ALA A 173 -44.56 30.29 22.48
C ALA A 173 -43.97 30.26 21.07
N ASN A 174 -43.33 31.34 20.63
CA ASN A 174 -42.43 31.27 19.48
C ASN A 174 -41.07 30.67 19.91
N GLN A 175 -40.28 30.18 18.96
CA GLN A 175 -39.00 29.49 19.22
C GLN A 175 -38.07 30.27 20.16
N THR A 176 -37.81 31.56 19.91
CA THR A 176 -36.95 32.39 20.76
C THR A 176 -37.49 32.54 22.19
N THR A 177 -38.81 32.62 22.35
CA THR A 177 -39.45 32.70 23.67
C THR A 177 -39.38 31.34 24.38
N ALA A 178 -39.59 30.25 23.66
CA ALA A 178 -39.47 28.89 24.18
C ALA A 178 -38.04 28.60 24.67
N GLU A 179 -37.02 28.95 23.87
CA GLU A 179 -35.61 28.84 24.25
C GLU A 179 -35.32 29.60 25.56
N ALA A 180 -35.79 30.84 25.68
CA ALA A 180 -35.61 31.64 26.89
C ALA A 180 -36.33 31.05 28.12
N ASN A 181 -37.53 30.49 27.92
CA ASN A 181 -38.27 29.82 28.99
C ASN A 181 -37.52 28.59 29.48
N VAL A 182 -37.05 27.72 28.58
CA VAL A 182 -36.29 26.51 28.94
C VAL A 182 -34.97 26.86 29.62
N GLN A 183 -34.23 27.85 29.11
CA GLN A 183 -33.02 28.36 29.77
C GLN A 183 -33.30 28.87 31.19
N THR A 184 -34.48 29.47 31.42
CA THR A 184 -34.90 29.91 32.75
C THR A 184 -35.19 28.74 33.67
N MET A 185 -35.84 27.67 33.18
CA MET A 185 -36.10 26.46 33.97
C MET A 185 -34.82 25.75 34.41
N LEU A 186 -33.78 25.79 33.56
CA LEU A 186 -32.48 25.14 33.82
C LEU A 186 -31.47 26.05 34.54
N ALA A 187 -31.81 27.30 34.83
CA ALA A 187 -30.87 28.31 35.33
C ALA A 187 -30.20 27.93 36.65
N ASP A 188 -30.91 27.19 37.52
CA ASP A 188 -30.41 26.74 38.81
C ASP A 188 -29.25 25.72 38.69
N LEU A 189 -29.03 25.11 37.52
CA LEU A 189 -27.88 24.23 37.29
C LEU A 189 -26.54 24.98 37.30
N LYS A 190 -26.57 26.30 37.09
CA LYS A 190 -25.37 27.16 37.05
C LYS A 190 -24.77 27.45 38.43
N ASP A 191 -25.40 27.00 39.52
CA ASP A 191 -24.96 27.29 40.90
C ASP A 191 -24.77 28.80 41.19
N GLY A 192 -25.53 29.66 40.49
CA GLY A 192 -25.44 31.11 40.60
C GLY A 192 -24.30 31.77 39.81
N ASP A 193 -23.53 31.01 39.02
CA ASP A 193 -22.52 31.57 38.12
C ASP A 193 -23.16 32.19 36.86
N THR A 194 -23.24 33.52 36.84
CA THR A 194 -23.82 34.28 35.73
C THR A 194 -22.94 34.32 34.48
N SER A 195 -21.69 33.84 34.54
CA SER A 195 -20.79 33.77 33.38
C SER A 195 -21.04 32.55 32.50
N LEU A 196 -21.70 31.52 33.03
CA LEU A 196 -22.05 30.32 32.29
C LEU A 196 -23.29 30.55 31.41
N GLU A 197 -23.22 30.11 30.16
CA GLU A 197 -24.33 30.10 29.22
C GLU A 197 -24.88 28.66 29.09
N ILE A 198 -26.21 28.52 28.99
CA ILE A 198 -26.85 27.23 28.69
C ILE A 198 -27.16 27.23 27.21
N ASP A 199 -26.41 26.44 26.46
CA ASP A 199 -26.70 26.14 25.06
C ASP A 199 -27.59 24.89 24.98
N LEU A 200 -28.84 25.08 24.56
CA LEU A 200 -29.83 24.00 24.44
C LEU A 200 -29.58 23.12 23.21
N TYR A 201 -28.73 23.58 22.28
CA TYR A 201 -28.36 22.86 21.06
C TYR A 201 -26.93 22.33 21.11
N ALA A 202 -26.28 22.34 22.27
CA ALA A 202 -24.92 21.81 22.41
C ALA A 202 -24.89 20.29 22.54
N ASP A 203 -23.84 19.68 22.00
CA ASP A 203 -23.44 18.33 22.35
C ASP A 203 -22.75 18.34 23.72
N TYR A 204 -23.56 18.15 24.75
CA TYR A 204 -23.08 18.13 26.14
C TYR A 204 -22.23 16.89 26.46
N ILE A 205 -22.18 15.85 25.61
CA ILE A 205 -21.27 14.71 25.80
C ILE A 205 -19.86 15.10 25.35
N ASP A 206 -19.76 15.75 24.19
CA ASP A 206 -18.49 16.23 23.67
C ASP A 206 -17.93 17.40 24.48
N THR A 207 -18.80 18.30 24.99
CA THR A 207 -18.35 19.42 25.85
C THR A 207 -17.66 18.94 27.13
N LYS A 208 -18.12 17.83 27.74
CA LYS A 208 -17.44 17.24 28.92
C LYS A 208 -15.99 16.84 28.63
N LYS A 209 -15.69 16.49 27.37
CA LYS A 209 -14.38 15.99 26.92
C LYS A 209 -13.54 17.09 26.27
N ASP A 210 -14.12 18.25 25.98
CA ASP A 210 -13.44 19.33 25.30
C ASP A 210 -12.26 19.88 26.13
N THR A 211 -11.07 19.88 25.54
CA THR A 211 -9.88 20.45 26.18
C THR A 211 -9.90 21.99 26.28
N GLY A 212 -10.74 22.65 25.49
CA GLY A 212 -10.95 24.10 25.49
C GLY A 212 -11.96 24.60 26.52
N ALA A 213 -12.89 23.74 26.98
CA ALA A 213 -13.89 24.08 28.00
C ALA A 213 -13.28 24.13 29.41
N SER A 214 -13.68 25.12 30.19
CA SER A 214 -13.36 25.26 31.61
C SER A 214 -14.01 24.17 32.46
N ASP A 215 -13.51 23.97 33.68
CA ASP A 215 -14.06 22.98 34.60
C ASP A 215 -15.53 23.29 34.96
N ALA A 216 -15.90 24.57 35.04
CA ALA A 216 -17.27 25.00 35.29
C ALA A 216 -18.20 24.69 34.11
N GLU A 217 -17.74 24.91 32.87
CA GLU A 217 -18.48 24.53 31.66
C GLU A 217 -18.65 23.01 31.55
N LYS A 218 -17.61 22.24 31.86
CA LYS A 218 -17.70 20.77 31.90
C LYS A 218 -18.66 20.28 32.97
N GLN A 219 -18.64 20.91 34.15
CA GLN A 219 -19.58 20.57 35.22
C GLN A 219 -21.02 20.90 34.83
N LEU A 220 -21.25 22.05 34.18
CA LEU A 220 -22.57 22.40 33.65
C LEU A 220 -23.02 21.40 32.57
N ALA A 221 -22.15 21.01 31.65
CA ALA A 221 -22.45 19.98 30.65
C ALA A 221 -22.76 18.61 31.30
N THR A 222 -22.07 18.25 32.37
CA THR A 222 -22.40 17.05 33.18
C THR A 222 -23.78 17.13 33.79
N LYS A 223 -24.15 18.28 34.38
CA LYS A 223 -25.48 18.49 34.93
C LYS A 223 -26.57 18.48 33.87
N LEU A 224 -26.37 19.16 32.74
CA LEU A 224 -27.31 19.18 31.61
C LEU A 224 -27.55 17.78 31.05
N HIS A 225 -26.49 16.99 30.86
CA HIS A 225 -26.62 15.59 30.46
C HIS A 225 -27.40 14.79 31.52
N LYS A 226 -27.09 14.93 32.81
CA LYS A 226 -27.83 14.19 33.84
C LYS A 226 -29.30 14.61 33.91
N THR A 227 -29.62 15.89 33.67
CA THR A 227 -31.00 16.35 33.53
C THR A 227 -31.68 15.68 32.33
N ALA A 228 -31.00 15.59 31.17
CA ALA A 228 -31.52 14.89 30.00
C ALA A 228 -31.85 13.42 30.31
N GLN A 229 -30.94 12.70 30.97
CA GLN A 229 -31.15 11.30 31.38
C GLN A 229 -32.36 11.12 32.31
N ILE A 230 -32.55 12.02 33.28
CA ILE A 230 -33.71 11.99 34.18
C ILE A 230 -35.01 12.26 33.42
N LEU A 231 -35.00 13.19 32.46
CA LEU A 231 -36.16 13.48 31.62
C LEU A 231 -36.52 12.28 30.74
N THR A 232 -35.52 11.64 30.13
CA THR A 232 -35.71 10.40 29.35
C THR A 232 -36.30 9.29 30.21
N GLU A 233 -35.74 9.03 31.40
CA GLU A 233 -36.22 7.98 32.28
C GLU A 233 -37.64 8.27 32.77
N THR A 234 -37.94 9.54 33.08
CA THR A 234 -39.29 9.98 33.41
C THR A 234 -40.26 9.72 32.25
N GLN A 235 -39.86 10.01 31.02
CA GLN A 235 -40.66 9.73 29.83
C GLN A 235 -40.89 8.23 29.63
N HIS A 236 -39.85 7.41 29.83
CA HIS A 236 -39.95 5.96 29.72
C HIS A 236 -40.95 5.35 30.72
N GLN A 237 -40.91 5.81 31.98
CA GLN A 237 -41.77 5.27 33.04
C GLN A 237 -43.20 5.82 33.03
N THR A 238 -43.45 6.94 32.36
CA THR A 238 -44.78 7.55 32.32
C THR A 238 -45.75 6.71 31.47
N ASP A 239 -46.99 6.55 31.95
CA ASP A 239 -48.06 5.88 31.21
C ASP A 239 -48.41 6.64 29.92
N ASP A 240 -48.58 5.92 28.81
CA ASP A 240 -48.88 6.47 27.47
C ASP A 240 -50.12 7.39 27.45
N ASN A 241 -51.02 7.27 28.42
CA ASN A 241 -52.24 8.10 28.53
C ASN A 241 -52.01 9.43 29.28
N ILE A 242 -50.77 9.74 29.67
CA ILE A 242 -50.37 10.99 30.31
C ILE A 242 -49.56 11.81 29.30
N ASN A 243 -49.99 13.04 29.04
CA ASN A 243 -49.24 13.98 28.22
C ASN A 243 -48.27 14.78 29.11
N LEU A 244 -46.98 14.45 29.07
CA LEU A 244 -45.94 15.13 29.87
C LEU A 244 -45.79 16.62 29.53
N ASP A 245 -46.19 17.04 28.33
CA ASP A 245 -46.13 18.45 27.91
C ASP A 245 -47.04 19.35 28.75
N GLU A 246 -48.08 18.79 29.38
CA GLU A 246 -48.98 19.55 30.28
C GLU A 246 -48.30 19.93 31.61
N VAL A 247 -47.29 19.16 32.03
CA VAL A 247 -46.62 19.31 33.33
C VAL A 247 -45.10 19.55 33.22
N THR A 248 -44.59 19.85 32.02
CA THR A 248 -43.15 20.04 31.72
C THR A 248 -42.40 20.84 32.79
N ASN A 249 -42.94 21.99 33.20
CA ASN A 249 -42.24 22.89 34.13
C ASN A 249 -42.04 22.24 35.50
N GLN A 250 -43.01 21.45 35.97
CA GLN A 250 -42.93 20.76 37.26
C GLN A 250 -41.91 19.62 37.18
N VAL A 251 -41.96 18.83 36.11
CA VAL A 251 -41.01 17.73 35.87
C VAL A 251 -39.57 18.25 35.78
N VAL A 252 -39.33 19.31 34.99
CA VAL A 252 -38.00 19.92 34.86
C VAL A 252 -37.51 20.48 36.21
N THR A 253 -38.40 21.09 37.00
CA THR A 253 -38.04 21.62 38.33
C THR A 253 -37.57 20.50 39.26
N GLU A 254 -38.30 19.39 39.32
CA GLU A 254 -37.93 18.24 40.15
C GLU A 254 -36.66 17.54 39.63
N ALA A 255 -36.49 17.42 38.31
CA ALA A 255 -35.28 16.88 37.70
C ALA A 255 -34.04 17.74 38.02
N VAL A 256 -34.14 19.07 37.91
CA VAL A 256 -33.07 20.01 38.29
C VAL A 256 -32.76 19.92 39.79
N SER A 257 -33.78 19.76 40.64
CA SER A 257 -33.62 19.54 42.07
C SER A 257 -32.85 18.25 42.38
N ALA A 258 -33.15 17.15 41.67
CA ALA A 258 -32.41 15.89 41.78
C ALA A 258 -30.93 16.05 41.38
N VAL A 259 -30.65 16.69 40.24
CA VAL A 259 -29.29 16.92 39.75
C VAL A 259 -28.47 17.78 40.72
N ASN A 260 -29.05 18.85 41.26
CA ASN A 260 -28.34 19.72 42.21
C ASN A 260 -28.15 19.09 43.60
N SER A 261 -28.93 18.06 43.93
CA SER A 261 -28.78 17.30 45.19
C SER A 261 -27.77 16.15 45.07
N ALA A 262 -27.41 15.76 43.85
CA ALA A 262 -26.50 14.65 43.58
C ALA A 262 -25.03 15.02 43.85
N THR A 263 -24.25 14.04 44.30
CA THR A 263 -22.80 14.15 44.46
C THR A 263 -22.07 14.09 43.12
N THR A 264 -20.81 14.54 43.08
CA THR A 264 -19.97 14.45 41.88
C THR A 264 -19.82 13.01 41.37
N ASP A 265 -19.74 12.03 42.27
CA ASP A 265 -19.61 10.62 41.89
C ASP A 265 -20.91 10.08 41.28
N GLU A 266 -22.07 10.48 41.80
CA GLU A 266 -23.39 10.17 41.24
C GLU A 266 -23.58 10.82 39.86
N LEU A 267 -23.24 12.09 39.71
CA LEU A 267 -23.34 12.80 38.43
C LEU A 267 -22.50 12.17 37.32
N ASN A 268 -21.36 11.56 37.67
CA ASN A 268 -20.47 10.88 36.73
C ASN A 268 -20.77 9.39 36.56
N ASN A 269 -21.71 8.84 37.33
CA ASN A 269 -22.10 7.44 37.20
C ASN A 269 -23.17 7.30 36.09
N PRO A 270 -22.96 6.47 35.06
CA PRO A 270 -23.93 6.25 33.98
C PRO A 270 -25.20 5.53 34.46
N ASP A 271 -25.11 4.76 35.54
CA ASP A 271 -26.24 4.00 36.09
C ASP A 271 -27.10 4.89 36.99
N PHE A 272 -26.56 5.96 37.58
CA PHE A 272 -27.34 6.88 38.43
C PHE A 272 -28.34 7.68 37.58
N LYS A 273 -29.58 7.22 37.52
CA LYS A 273 -30.67 7.81 36.74
C LYS A 273 -31.92 7.91 37.61
N PRO A 274 -32.02 8.95 38.47
CA PRO A 274 -33.25 9.22 39.21
C PRO A 274 -34.45 9.38 38.29
N VAL A 275 -35.63 9.06 38.79
CA VAL A 275 -36.89 9.17 38.04
C VAL A 275 -37.80 10.18 38.72
N VAL A 276 -38.51 11.00 37.95
CA VAL A 276 -39.58 11.86 38.48
C VAL A 276 -40.91 11.18 38.19
N PRO A 277 -41.58 10.53 39.16
CA PRO A 277 -42.82 9.84 38.89
C PRO A 277 -43.94 10.82 38.49
N VAL A 278 -44.68 10.46 37.44
CA VAL A 278 -45.85 11.21 36.98
C VAL A 278 -47.01 10.25 36.82
N ASP A 279 -48.11 10.50 37.53
CA ASP A 279 -49.31 9.66 37.51
C ASP A 279 -50.58 10.52 37.56
N LYS A 280 -51.76 9.91 37.45
CA LYS A 280 -53.05 10.55 37.69
C LYS A 280 -53.54 10.23 39.09
N ASP A 281 -53.97 11.25 39.82
CA ASP A 281 -54.58 11.05 41.13
C ASP A 281 -55.99 10.42 41.04
N GLU A 282 -56.62 10.17 42.20
CA GLU A 282 -57.98 9.61 42.27
C GLU A 282 -59.04 10.46 41.52
N THR A 283 -58.75 11.73 41.21
CA THR A 283 -59.63 12.65 40.47
C THR A 283 -59.35 12.67 38.97
N GLY A 284 -58.24 12.07 38.53
CA GLY A 284 -57.79 12.05 37.14
C GLY A 284 -56.91 13.22 36.75
N GLU A 285 -56.49 14.08 37.69
CA GLU A 285 -55.52 15.16 37.45
C GLU A 285 -54.10 14.60 37.44
N ILE A 286 -53.24 15.13 36.55
CA ILE A 286 -51.83 14.73 36.47
C ILE A 286 -51.09 15.30 37.69
N VAL A 287 -50.39 14.43 38.41
CA VAL A 287 -49.58 14.77 39.58
C VAL A 287 -48.12 14.41 39.31
N VAL A 288 -47.23 15.34 39.65
CA VAL A 288 -45.77 15.14 39.61
C VAL A 288 -45.28 14.92 41.03
N GLU A 289 -44.63 13.78 41.27
CA GLU A 289 -44.07 13.43 42.58
C GLU A 289 -42.61 13.86 42.71
N LYS A 290 -42.06 13.69 43.91
CA LYS A 290 -40.63 13.95 44.15
C LYS A 290 -39.76 12.92 43.44
N PRO A 291 -38.54 13.29 43.03
CA PRO A 291 -37.61 12.36 42.41
C PRO A 291 -37.32 11.17 43.32
N VAL A 292 -37.38 9.98 42.75
CA VAL A 292 -36.90 8.74 43.37
C VAL A 292 -35.46 8.54 42.95
N VAL A 293 -34.56 8.42 43.94
CA VAL A 293 -33.15 8.10 43.68
C VAL A 293 -33.07 6.67 43.18
N ASN A 294 -32.41 6.47 42.04
CA ASN A 294 -32.29 5.18 41.39
C ASN A 294 -30.94 5.05 40.66
N TYR A 295 -30.37 3.86 40.71
CA TYR A 295 -29.27 3.39 39.88
C TYR A 295 -29.79 2.30 38.95
N GLN A 296 -30.14 2.70 37.72
CA GLN A 296 -30.65 1.81 36.68
C GLN A 296 -29.79 0.55 36.57
N ALA A 297 -30.44 -0.60 36.68
CA ALA A 297 -29.82 -1.91 36.54
C ALA A 297 -29.00 -2.00 35.23
N SER A 298 -27.76 -2.46 35.33
CA SER A 298 -26.81 -2.51 34.22
C SER A 298 -26.42 -3.93 33.83
N ILE A 299 -25.96 -4.12 32.58
CA ILE A 299 -25.56 -5.44 32.07
C ILE A 299 -24.10 -5.74 32.39
N ASN A 300 -23.87 -6.94 32.94
CA ASN A 300 -22.57 -7.55 33.02
C ASN A 300 -22.07 -8.00 31.63
N LYS A 301 -21.32 -7.13 30.98
CA LYS A 301 -20.74 -7.34 29.63
C LYS A 301 -19.98 -8.67 29.49
N ALA A 302 -19.21 -9.08 30.49
CA ALA A 302 -18.40 -10.29 30.40
C ALA A 302 -19.28 -11.54 30.37
N LEU A 303 -20.32 -11.57 31.20
CA LEU A 303 -21.28 -12.68 31.23
C LEU A 303 -22.16 -12.69 29.97
N LEU A 304 -22.60 -11.52 29.50
CA LEU A 304 -23.34 -11.40 28.22
C LEU A 304 -22.52 -11.99 27.06
N ALA A 305 -21.22 -11.67 26.98
CA ALA A 305 -20.34 -12.19 25.94
C ALA A 305 -20.16 -13.71 26.02
N THR A 306 -20.02 -14.27 27.23
CA THR A 306 -19.93 -15.72 27.45
C THR A 306 -21.21 -16.41 26.99
N VAL A 307 -22.38 -15.95 27.45
CA VAL A 307 -23.68 -16.54 27.10
C VAL A 307 -23.96 -16.41 25.60
N SER A 308 -23.69 -15.24 25.01
CA SER A 308 -23.85 -15.02 23.56
C SER A 308 -23.00 -16.01 22.76
N SER A 309 -21.75 -16.23 23.18
CA SER A 309 -20.84 -17.19 22.54
C SER A 309 -21.35 -18.63 22.63
N GLU A 310 -21.96 -19.04 23.75
CA GLU A 310 -22.57 -20.38 23.86
C GLU A 310 -23.71 -20.57 22.86
N LEU A 311 -24.58 -19.57 22.69
CA LEU A 311 -25.68 -19.63 21.73
C LEU A 311 -25.16 -19.65 20.29
N THR A 312 -24.23 -18.76 19.93
CA THR A 312 -23.74 -18.67 18.54
C THR A 312 -22.89 -19.87 18.11
N ASN A 313 -22.24 -20.56 19.04
CA ASN A 313 -21.45 -21.77 18.74
C ASN A 313 -22.31 -23.03 18.64
N THR A 314 -23.62 -22.94 18.87
CA THR A 314 -24.52 -24.09 18.78
C THR A 314 -25.16 -24.14 17.41
N TYR A 315 -24.97 -25.25 16.71
CA TYR A 315 -25.57 -25.51 15.41
C TYR A 315 -26.96 -26.15 15.59
N MET A 316 -28.02 -25.45 15.20
CA MET A 316 -29.42 -25.89 15.32
C MET A 316 -30.06 -25.94 13.92
N ILE A 317 -30.66 -27.07 13.55
CA ILE A 317 -31.13 -27.35 12.19
C ILE A 317 -32.66 -27.33 12.13
N ALA A 318 -33.22 -26.61 11.16
CA ALA A 318 -34.66 -26.55 10.88
C ALA A 318 -35.20 -27.94 10.53
N GLY A 319 -36.39 -28.28 11.05
CA GLY A 319 -37.02 -29.57 10.76
C GLY A 319 -36.48 -30.77 11.53
N GLU A 320 -35.33 -30.64 12.22
CA GLU A 320 -34.87 -31.59 13.23
C GLU A 320 -35.40 -31.24 14.63
N ASN A 321 -35.39 -32.22 15.55
CA ASN A 321 -35.66 -31.95 16.96
C ASN A 321 -34.38 -31.39 17.62
N PHE A 322 -34.07 -30.12 17.34
CA PHE A 322 -32.90 -29.44 17.88
C PHE A 322 -33.10 -29.05 19.36
N GLY A 323 -31.99 -28.97 20.09
CA GLY A 323 -31.97 -28.53 21.49
C GLY A 323 -30.65 -27.87 21.87
N PHE A 324 -30.70 -26.61 22.25
CA PHE A 324 -29.62 -25.91 22.93
C PHE A 324 -29.83 -26.00 24.44
N PHE A 325 -28.77 -26.39 25.16
CA PHE A 325 -28.73 -26.45 26.61
C PHE A 325 -27.51 -25.67 27.09
N GLY A 326 -27.74 -24.42 27.49
CA GLY A 326 -26.69 -23.53 27.99
C GLY A 326 -25.98 -24.10 29.21
N LYS A 327 -24.69 -23.83 29.33
CA LYS A 327 -23.86 -24.26 30.46
C LYS A 327 -23.65 -23.11 31.44
N GLU A 328 -23.53 -21.89 30.93
CA GLU A 328 -23.33 -20.71 31.76
C GLU A 328 -24.67 -20.18 32.33
N PRO A 329 -24.80 -20.04 33.66
CA PRO A 329 -26.00 -19.47 34.27
C PRO A 329 -26.11 -17.97 33.96
N VAL A 330 -27.33 -17.48 33.72
CA VAL A 330 -27.59 -16.04 33.52
C VAL A 330 -27.74 -15.26 34.84
N THR A 331 -27.55 -15.92 35.98
CA THR A 331 -27.58 -15.26 37.30
C THR A 331 -26.46 -14.21 37.36
N GLY A 332 -26.81 -12.95 37.66
CA GLY A 332 -25.85 -11.83 37.66
C GLY A 332 -25.55 -11.25 36.28
N LEU A 333 -26.34 -11.62 35.25
CA LEU A 333 -26.29 -10.96 33.94
C LEU A 333 -26.66 -9.48 34.06
N PHE A 334 -27.65 -9.19 34.90
CA PHE A 334 -27.98 -7.83 35.31
C PHE A 334 -27.41 -7.60 36.71
N THR A 335 -26.96 -6.38 36.94
CA THR A 335 -26.47 -5.90 38.22
C THR A 335 -27.18 -4.61 38.55
N ASP A 336 -27.72 -4.51 39.76
CA ASP A 336 -28.43 -3.33 40.22
C ASP A 336 -27.72 -2.85 41.49
N LYS A 337 -27.33 -1.57 41.52
CA LYS A 337 -26.55 -1.01 42.62
C LYS A 337 -27.43 -0.67 43.83
N ASP A 338 -28.73 -0.49 43.63
CA ASP A 338 -29.69 -0.28 44.69
C ASP A 338 -30.02 -1.58 45.43
N GLN A 339 -29.80 -2.73 44.77
CA GLN A 339 -30.01 -4.05 45.35
C GLN A 339 -28.71 -4.69 45.85
N THR A 340 -28.82 -5.53 46.89
CA THR A 340 -27.69 -6.39 47.32
C THR A 340 -27.62 -7.68 46.52
N ASP A 341 -28.78 -8.22 46.12
CA ASP A 341 -28.90 -9.43 45.32
C ASP A 341 -29.03 -9.08 43.84
N ALA A 342 -28.49 -9.93 42.96
CA ALA A 342 -28.61 -9.73 41.52
C ALA A 342 -30.09 -9.76 41.08
N PRO A 343 -30.53 -8.85 40.19
CA PRO A 343 -31.87 -8.87 39.63
C PRO A 343 -32.26 -10.22 39.03
N LYS A 344 -33.53 -10.59 39.21
CA LYS A 344 -34.06 -11.83 38.66
C LYS A 344 -34.20 -11.70 37.14
N VAL A 345 -33.50 -12.58 36.41
CA VAL A 345 -33.59 -12.67 34.95
C VAL A 345 -34.83 -13.45 34.53
N THR A 346 -35.51 -12.93 33.51
CA THR A 346 -36.67 -13.55 32.86
C THR A 346 -36.52 -13.46 31.34
N ILE A 347 -37.28 -14.27 30.59
CA ILE A 347 -37.43 -14.11 29.14
C ILE A 347 -38.63 -13.18 28.93
N SER A 348 -38.52 -12.16 28.06
CA SER A 348 -39.64 -11.26 27.79
C SER A 348 -40.82 -12.01 27.17
N ALA A 349 -42.04 -11.54 27.44
CA ALA A 349 -43.25 -12.18 26.92
C ALA A 349 -43.28 -12.09 25.39
N GLU A 350 -42.83 -10.96 24.85
CA GLU A 350 -42.76 -10.64 23.43
C GLU A 350 -41.80 -11.58 22.71
N SER A 351 -40.59 -11.78 23.25
CA SER A 351 -39.62 -12.72 22.68
C SER A 351 -40.11 -14.16 22.80
N TYR A 352 -40.69 -14.54 23.94
CA TYR A 352 -41.28 -15.88 24.11
C TYR A 352 -42.38 -16.15 23.08
N ASP A 353 -43.34 -15.23 22.92
CA ASP A 353 -44.44 -15.37 21.98
C ASP A 353 -43.96 -15.37 20.52
N ALA A 354 -42.97 -14.54 20.18
CA ALA A 354 -42.37 -14.49 18.85
C ALA A 354 -41.65 -15.81 18.50
N LEU A 355 -40.87 -16.37 19.43
CA LEU A 355 -40.19 -17.66 19.26
C LEU A 355 -41.19 -18.82 19.19
N MET A 356 -42.22 -18.82 20.04
CA MET A 356 -43.31 -19.80 20.05
C MET A 356 -44.15 -19.77 18.76
N ALA A 357 -44.37 -18.58 18.18
CA ALA A 357 -45.01 -18.44 16.89
C ALA A 357 -44.21 -19.13 15.78
N LYS A 358 -42.87 -19.17 15.92
CA LYS A 358 -41.92 -19.78 15.00
C LYS A 358 -41.57 -21.24 15.31
N GLY A 359 -42.17 -21.85 16.34
CA GLY A 359 -41.95 -23.26 16.69
C GLY A 359 -40.74 -23.52 17.60
N ILE A 360 -40.23 -22.49 18.27
CA ILE A 360 -39.11 -22.55 19.21
C ILE A 360 -39.65 -22.34 20.63
N HIS A 361 -39.40 -23.30 21.53
CA HIS A 361 -39.66 -23.13 22.96
C HIS A 361 -38.39 -22.62 23.64
N ALA A 362 -38.49 -21.52 24.38
CA ALA A 362 -37.40 -20.93 25.14
C ALA A 362 -37.74 -20.94 26.64
N GLU A 363 -36.81 -21.38 27.47
CA GLU A 363 -36.98 -21.40 28.93
C GLU A 363 -35.66 -21.15 29.67
N LEU A 364 -35.78 -20.68 30.92
CA LEU A 364 -34.70 -20.67 31.90
C LEU A 364 -34.89 -21.86 32.84
N THR A 365 -33.86 -22.68 33.02
CA THR A 365 -33.96 -23.90 33.84
C THR A 365 -34.17 -23.58 35.33
N ASP A 366 -35.16 -24.22 35.97
CA ASP A 366 -35.62 -23.94 37.35
C ASP A 366 -34.52 -23.95 38.44
N HIS A 367 -33.42 -24.67 38.23
CA HIS A 367 -32.36 -24.86 39.25
C HIS A 367 -31.02 -24.24 38.88
N SER A 368 -30.67 -24.19 37.59
CA SER A 368 -29.37 -23.71 37.11
C SER A 368 -29.43 -22.32 36.48
N ASN A 369 -30.64 -21.76 36.24
CA ASN A 369 -30.81 -20.48 35.53
C ASN A 369 -30.00 -20.43 34.22
N THR A 370 -29.92 -21.54 33.49
CA THR A 370 -29.30 -21.61 32.16
C THR A 370 -30.37 -21.52 31.09
N ILE A 371 -30.00 -20.96 29.94
CA ILE A 371 -30.90 -20.84 28.77
C ILE A 371 -31.07 -22.21 28.11
N GLN A 372 -32.30 -22.56 27.79
CA GLN A 372 -32.63 -23.73 26.99
C GLN A 372 -33.53 -23.32 25.82
N LEU A 373 -33.17 -23.73 24.61
CA LEU A 373 -33.95 -23.53 23.39
C LEU A 373 -34.22 -24.90 22.76
N THR A 374 -35.48 -25.26 22.50
CA THR A 374 -35.84 -26.55 21.90
C THR A 374 -36.86 -26.38 20.78
N ALA A 375 -36.81 -27.29 19.80
CA ALA A 375 -37.88 -27.41 18.81
C ALA A 375 -39.19 -27.89 19.48
N MET A 376 -40.33 -27.35 19.03
CA MET A 376 -41.63 -27.81 19.52
C MET A 376 -42.05 -29.15 18.88
N GLU A 377 -42.48 -30.12 19.69
CA GLU A 377 -42.94 -31.44 19.19
C GLU A 377 -44.24 -31.41 18.36
N SER A 378 -44.95 -30.28 18.31
CA SER A 378 -46.37 -30.20 17.88
C SER A 378 -46.63 -29.78 16.42
N GLY A 379 -45.79 -30.24 15.48
CA GLY A 379 -46.08 -30.10 14.03
C GLY A 379 -45.95 -28.68 13.47
N LYS A 380 -45.40 -27.73 14.24
CA LYS A 380 -44.86 -26.47 13.70
C LYS A 380 -43.41 -26.71 13.31
N THR A 381 -43.06 -26.48 12.05
CA THR A 381 -41.68 -26.53 11.57
C THR A 381 -41.03 -25.17 11.80
N THR A 382 -39.92 -25.13 12.53
CA THR A 382 -39.10 -23.92 12.69
C THR A 382 -38.40 -23.60 11.37
N PRO A 383 -38.67 -22.45 10.73
CA PRO A 383 -37.96 -22.06 9.52
C PRO A 383 -36.48 -21.77 9.80
N PRO A 384 -35.59 -21.90 8.81
CA PRO A 384 -34.27 -21.30 8.90
C PRO A 384 -34.32 -19.79 9.08
N GLY A 385 -33.29 -19.23 9.71
CA GLY A 385 -33.06 -17.81 9.84
C GLY A 385 -32.38 -17.40 11.15
N SER A 386 -32.14 -16.09 11.27
CA SER A 386 -31.70 -15.47 12.53
C SER A 386 -32.88 -15.22 13.46
N TYR A 387 -32.69 -15.55 14.72
CA TYR A 387 -33.66 -15.36 15.80
C TYR A 387 -33.00 -14.61 16.96
N PHE A 388 -33.84 -14.02 17.80
CA PHE A 388 -33.43 -13.24 18.95
C PHE A 388 -34.15 -13.73 20.20
N LEU A 389 -33.42 -13.84 21.31
CA LEU A 389 -33.94 -14.08 22.65
C LEU A 389 -33.72 -12.82 23.48
N GLU A 390 -34.80 -12.20 23.94
CA GLU A 390 -34.72 -11.06 24.85
C GLU A 390 -34.81 -11.51 26.30
N LEU A 391 -33.80 -11.13 27.08
CA LEU A 391 -33.76 -11.32 28.51
C LEU A 391 -34.08 -10.00 29.19
N ALA A 392 -34.91 -10.05 30.23
CA ALA A 392 -35.39 -8.90 30.97
C ALA A 392 -35.16 -9.06 32.48
N ALA A 393 -34.91 -7.95 33.15
CA ALA A 393 -34.88 -7.84 34.60
C ALA A 393 -35.60 -6.57 35.06
N ALA A 394 -36.23 -6.62 36.24
CA ALA A 394 -36.80 -5.43 36.86
C ALA A 394 -35.67 -4.53 37.37
N ASP A 395 -35.82 -3.22 37.15
CA ASP A 395 -35.01 -2.18 37.77
C ASP A 395 -35.68 -1.76 39.08
N LEU A 396 -34.96 -1.86 40.20
CA LEU A 396 -35.54 -1.72 41.53
C LEU A 396 -34.84 -0.64 42.34
N ASP A 397 -35.60 0.31 42.92
CA ASP A 397 -35.04 1.31 43.83
C ASP A 397 -34.51 0.71 45.14
N GLU A 398 -33.80 1.49 45.97
CA GLU A 398 -33.24 1.01 47.25
C GLU A 398 -34.30 0.37 48.20
N ALA A 399 -35.58 0.73 48.04
CA ALA A 399 -36.68 0.18 48.82
C ALA A 399 -37.27 -1.13 48.23
N GLY A 400 -36.80 -1.56 47.05
CA GLY A 400 -37.23 -2.76 46.34
C GLY A 400 -38.49 -2.56 45.50
N ASN A 401 -38.88 -1.31 45.21
CA ASN A 401 -39.99 -1.01 44.32
C ASN A 401 -39.50 -1.00 42.87
N ALA A 402 -40.32 -1.52 41.96
CA ALA A 402 -40.01 -1.46 40.54
C ALA A 402 -40.11 -0.02 40.02
N VAL A 403 -38.99 0.46 39.48
CA VAL A 403 -38.84 1.78 38.86
C VAL A 403 -38.48 1.70 37.38
N GLY A 404 -38.45 0.48 36.82
CA GLY A 404 -38.29 0.24 35.39
C GLY A 404 -38.09 -1.23 35.03
N THR A 405 -37.75 -1.48 33.78
CA THR A 405 -37.35 -2.81 33.28
C THR A 405 -36.22 -2.62 32.27
N VAL A 406 -35.17 -3.41 32.42
CA VAL A 406 -34.01 -3.40 31.53
C VAL A 406 -33.97 -4.68 30.73
N THR A 407 -33.66 -4.59 29.43
CA THR A 407 -33.63 -5.75 28.54
C THR A 407 -32.37 -5.81 27.68
N THR A 408 -32.01 -7.02 27.26
CA THR A 408 -30.90 -7.28 26.34
C THR A 408 -31.24 -8.42 25.39
N LEU A 409 -30.65 -8.39 24.19
CA LEU A 409 -30.93 -9.36 23.13
C LEU A 409 -29.74 -10.27 22.89
N LEU A 410 -30.02 -11.58 22.83
CA LEU A 410 -29.10 -12.62 22.39
C LEU A 410 -29.52 -13.10 20.99
N LYS A 411 -28.62 -12.99 20.02
CA LYS A 411 -28.83 -13.52 18.67
C LYS A 411 -28.45 -15.01 18.62
N PHE A 412 -29.26 -15.81 17.93
CA PHE A 412 -28.93 -17.19 17.55
C PHE A 412 -29.47 -17.51 16.15
N GLU A 413 -29.00 -18.59 15.54
CA GLU A 413 -29.39 -18.98 14.19
C GLU A 413 -29.99 -20.39 14.19
N ILE A 414 -31.05 -20.56 13.41
CA ILE A 414 -31.54 -21.87 13.01
C ILE A 414 -31.15 -22.01 11.54
N HIS A 415 -30.31 -22.97 11.25
CA HIS A 415 -29.88 -23.31 9.90
C HIS A 415 -31.02 -24.04 9.20
N ALA A 416 -31.05 -24.01 7.87
CA ALA A 416 -32.05 -24.82 7.20
C ALA A 416 -31.72 -26.29 7.41
N GLN A 417 -32.67 -27.16 7.08
CA GLN A 417 -32.28 -28.53 6.82
C GLN A 417 -31.41 -28.47 5.57
N GLY A 418 -30.11 -28.70 5.68
CA GLY A 418 -29.15 -28.47 4.60
C GLY A 418 -29.72 -28.95 3.27
N THR A 419 -30.00 -28.01 2.38
CA THR A 419 -30.32 -28.35 1.00
C THR A 419 -29.01 -28.70 0.33
N ALA A 420 -28.93 -29.90 -0.26
CA ALA A 420 -27.73 -30.29 -0.97
C ALA A 420 -27.34 -29.15 -1.94
N PRO A 421 -26.06 -28.71 -1.95
CA PRO A 421 -25.68 -27.50 -2.67
C PRO A 421 -26.15 -27.56 -4.12
N THR A 422 -26.56 -26.44 -4.69
CA THR A 422 -27.01 -26.38 -6.09
C THR A 422 -25.87 -25.96 -7.00
N VAL A 423 -25.88 -26.43 -8.24
CA VAL A 423 -24.85 -26.07 -9.23
C VAL A 423 -25.27 -24.81 -9.99
N ASN A 424 -24.47 -23.75 -9.90
CA ASN A 424 -24.57 -22.62 -10.80
C ASN A 424 -24.12 -23.03 -12.20
N GLN A 425 -25.08 -23.34 -13.06
CA GLN A 425 -24.80 -23.87 -14.40
C GLN A 425 -24.07 -22.86 -15.29
N GLU A 426 -24.26 -21.55 -15.09
CA GLU A 426 -23.57 -20.51 -15.85
C GLU A 426 -22.09 -20.44 -15.46
N ARG A 427 -21.80 -20.42 -14.15
CA ARG A 427 -20.41 -20.46 -13.65
C ARG A 427 -19.74 -21.79 -13.95
N LEU A 428 -20.44 -22.92 -13.84
CA LEU A 428 -19.92 -24.23 -14.23
C LEU A 428 -19.58 -24.26 -15.72
N THR A 429 -20.38 -23.63 -16.57
CA THR A 429 -20.08 -23.51 -18.02
C THR A 429 -18.86 -22.61 -18.24
N ALA A 430 -18.72 -21.53 -17.48
CA ALA A 430 -17.53 -20.67 -17.51
C ALA A 430 -16.27 -21.42 -17.04
N LEU A 431 -16.35 -22.18 -15.94
CA LEU A 431 -15.25 -23.02 -15.45
C LEU A 431 -14.92 -24.12 -16.47
N GLN A 432 -15.92 -24.78 -17.07
CA GLN A 432 -15.69 -25.73 -18.15
C GLN A 432 -14.93 -25.06 -19.31
N GLY A 433 -15.25 -23.80 -19.63
CA GLY A 433 -14.50 -23.00 -20.61
C GLY A 433 -13.07 -22.64 -20.16
N GLU A 434 -12.79 -22.57 -18.86
CA GLU A 434 -11.42 -22.45 -18.33
C GLU A 434 -10.67 -23.78 -18.43
N PHE A 435 -11.32 -24.91 -18.11
CA PHE A 435 -10.80 -26.26 -18.31
C PHE A 435 -10.51 -26.56 -19.79
N ASP A 436 -11.37 -26.11 -20.71
CA ASP A 436 -11.18 -26.25 -22.15
C ASP A 436 -9.99 -25.42 -22.66
N LYS A 437 -9.60 -24.36 -21.94
CA LYS A 437 -8.40 -23.58 -22.22
C LYS A 437 -7.13 -24.19 -21.63
N LEU A 438 -7.24 -25.17 -20.74
CA LEU A 438 -6.07 -25.85 -20.19
C LEU A 438 -5.41 -26.69 -21.28
N THR A 439 -4.18 -26.33 -21.61
CA THR A 439 -3.35 -27.08 -22.55
C THR A 439 -2.56 -28.16 -21.81
N LEU A 440 -3.25 -29.15 -21.25
CA LEU A 440 -2.58 -30.27 -20.56
C LEU A 440 -2.06 -31.29 -21.57
N GLN A 441 -0.86 -31.82 -21.32
CA GLN A 441 -0.18 -32.77 -22.19
C GLN A 441 0.37 -33.96 -21.39
N GLN A 442 0.17 -35.17 -21.90
CA GLN A 442 0.68 -36.38 -21.27
C GLN A 442 2.21 -36.30 -21.04
N GLY A 443 2.65 -36.59 -19.81
CA GLY A 443 4.06 -36.62 -19.40
C GLY A 443 4.66 -35.28 -19.00
N GLN A 444 3.91 -34.16 -19.11
CA GLN A 444 4.36 -32.83 -18.72
C GLN A 444 3.87 -32.48 -17.32
N ASP A 445 4.77 -32.12 -16.40
CA ASP A 445 4.37 -31.76 -15.05
C ASP A 445 3.55 -30.48 -15.04
N VAL A 446 2.41 -30.54 -14.36
CA VAL A 446 1.58 -29.38 -14.06
C VAL A 446 2.17 -28.78 -12.79
N ASN A 447 2.93 -27.69 -12.92
CA ASN A 447 3.58 -27.02 -11.79
C ASN A 447 2.55 -26.67 -10.70
N TYR A 448 1.73 -25.66 -10.97
CA TYR A 448 0.55 -25.34 -10.20
C TYR A 448 -0.39 -24.52 -11.09
N ILE A 449 -1.61 -25.03 -11.33
CA ILE A 449 -2.68 -24.29 -12.01
C ILE A 449 -3.71 -23.95 -10.95
N VAL A 450 -3.97 -22.66 -10.78
CA VAL A 450 -4.98 -22.17 -9.86
C VAL A 450 -6.21 -21.82 -10.68
N LEU A 451 -7.33 -22.47 -10.39
CA LEU A 451 -8.62 -22.15 -10.99
C LEU A 451 -9.56 -21.66 -9.91
N ASP A 452 -10.26 -20.59 -10.25
CA ASP A 452 -11.32 -20.07 -9.41
C ASP A 452 -12.55 -20.98 -9.52
N ILE A 453 -12.87 -21.63 -8.41
CA ILE A 453 -14.06 -22.45 -8.23
C ILE A 453 -15.15 -21.71 -7.45
N SER A 454 -14.99 -20.40 -7.21
CA SER A 454 -15.99 -19.57 -6.54
C SER A 454 -17.33 -19.62 -7.26
N ASN A 455 -18.39 -19.58 -6.47
CA ASN A 455 -19.78 -19.46 -6.93
C ASN A 455 -20.23 -20.57 -7.91
N ILE A 456 -19.51 -21.70 -7.99
CA ILE A 456 -19.92 -22.88 -8.78
C ILE A 456 -21.04 -23.63 -8.08
N PHE A 457 -20.93 -23.74 -6.76
CA PHE A 457 -22.03 -24.19 -5.95
C PHE A 457 -22.56 -23.01 -5.15
N SER A 458 -23.86 -22.97 -5.03
CA SER A 458 -24.55 -22.09 -4.11
C SER A 458 -25.35 -22.99 -3.19
N ASP A 459 -25.08 -22.84 -1.91
CA ASP A 459 -25.96 -23.36 -0.90
C ASP A 459 -27.11 -22.36 -0.72
N GLU A 460 -28.36 -22.81 -0.85
CA GLU A 460 -29.51 -21.92 -0.69
C GLU A 460 -29.67 -21.46 0.76
N ASP A 461 -29.09 -22.20 1.70
CA ASP A 461 -29.22 -22.00 3.14
C ASP A 461 -27.99 -21.31 3.76
N GLY A 462 -26.92 -21.16 2.96
CA GLY A 462 -25.72 -20.40 3.30
C GLY A 462 -24.68 -21.18 4.09
N ASP A 463 -24.82 -22.51 4.16
CA ASP A 463 -23.89 -23.37 4.87
C ASP A 463 -22.49 -23.33 4.25
N ALA A 464 -21.47 -23.50 5.11
CA ALA A 464 -20.10 -23.57 4.63
C ALA A 464 -19.91 -24.83 3.81
N LEU A 465 -19.41 -24.66 2.59
CA LEU A 465 -19.21 -25.78 1.67
C LEU A 465 -17.77 -26.27 1.75
N THR A 466 -17.63 -27.59 1.95
CA THR A 466 -16.36 -28.29 1.80
C THR A 466 -16.25 -28.84 0.39
N TYR A 467 -15.17 -28.49 -0.30
CA TYR A 467 -14.96 -28.83 -1.71
C TYR A 467 -13.95 -29.96 -1.85
N SER A 468 -14.18 -30.88 -2.78
CA SER A 468 -13.24 -31.95 -3.13
C SER A 468 -13.35 -32.35 -4.59
N PHE A 469 -12.34 -33.02 -5.15
CA PHE A 469 -12.42 -33.63 -6.48
C PHE A 469 -12.47 -35.16 -6.36
N SER A 470 -13.28 -35.79 -7.21
CA SER A 470 -13.32 -37.24 -7.36
C SER A 470 -13.19 -37.62 -8.84
N ASP A 471 -12.52 -38.76 -9.08
CA ASP A 471 -11.89 -39.16 -10.34
C ASP A 471 -10.60 -38.38 -10.66
N HIS A 472 -9.47 -39.04 -10.41
CA HIS A 472 -8.15 -38.45 -10.53
C HIS A 472 -7.46 -38.99 -11.77
N ALA A 473 -7.51 -38.20 -12.86
CA ALA A 473 -6.70 -38.44 -14.05
C ALA A 473 -5.26 -38.78 -13.62
N THR A 474 -4.82 -39.99 -13.98
CA THR A 474 -3.65 -40.62 -13.34
C THR A 474 -2.41 -39.73 -13.43
N GLY A 475 -1.85 -39.38 -12.27
CA GLY A 475 -0.64 -38.55 -12.14
C GLY A 475 -0.88 -37.06 -11.84
N LEU A 476 -2.13 -36.58 -11.95
CA LEU A 476 -2.53 -35.25 -11.46
C LEU A 476 -3.04 -35.33 -10.01
N LYS A 477 -2.81 -34.24 -9.27
CA LYS A 477 -3.30 -33.98 -7.92
C LYS A 477 -4.09 -32.68 -7.92
N TYR A 478 -5.14 -32.64 -7.12
CA TYR A 478 -6.03 -31.49 -6.97
C TYR A 478 -6.04 -31.15 -5.48
N ASP A 479 -5.43 -30.02 -5.12
CA ASP A 479 -5.43 -29.48 -3.77
C ASP A 479 -6.44 -28.33 -3.72
N VAL A 480 -7.49 -28.51 -2.93
CA VAL A 480 -8.64 -27.60 -2.92
C VAL A 480 -8.52 -26.66 -1.74
N GLN A 481 -8.44 -25.35 -2.03
CA GLN A 481 -8.34 -24.26 -1.06
C GLN A 481 -9.30 -23.15 -1.51
N TYR A 482 -10.59 -23.31 -1.18
CA TYR A 482 -11.65 -22.40 -1.63
C TYR A 482 -11.27 -20.91 -1.40
N PRO A 483 -11.48 -20.01 -2.38
CA PRO A 483 -12.24 -20.17 -3.63
C PRO A 483 -11.50 -20.85 -4.78
N GLU A 484 -10.32 -21.39 -4.55
CA GLU A 484 -9.45 -21.88 -5.62
C GLU A 484 -9.19 -23.38 -5.52
N VAL A 485 -8.87 -23.99 -6.66
CA VAL A 485 -8.24 -25.32 -6.71
C VAL A 485 -6.89 -25.21 -7.36
N THR A 486 -5.89 -25.81 -6.72
CA THR A 486 -4.55 -25.96 -7.27
C THR A 486 -4.39 -27.35 -7.88
N ILE A 487 -4.20 -27.41 -9.19
CA ILE A 487 -3.91 -28.65 -9.92
C ILE A 487 -2.40 -28.77 -10.06
N THR A 488 -1.83 -29.90 -9.65
CA THR A 488 -0.38 -30.18 -9.72
C THR A 488 -0.08 -31.60 -10.23
N GLY A 489 1.15 -31.90 -10.59
CA GLY A 489 1.62 -33.24 -10.94
C GLY A 489 1.59 -33.55 -12.44
N THR A 490 2.05 -34.74 -12.83
CA THR A 490 2.31 -35.11 -14.23
C THR A 490 1.23 -36.07 -14.77
N PRO A 491 0.37 -35.69 -15.74
CA PRO A 491 -0.67 -36.56 -16.26
C PRO A 491 -0.05 -37.68 -17.10
N LEU A 492 -0.33 -38.94 -16.76
CA LEU A 492 0.31 -40.11 -17.36
C LEU A 492 -0.46 -40.71 -18.54
N VAL A 493 -1.71 -40.28 -18.78
CA VAL A 493 -2.60 -40.82 -19.82
C VAL A 493 -3.27 -39.70 -20.62
N SER A 494 -3.10 -39.70 -21.94
CA SER A 494 -3.77 -38.77 -22.86
C SER A 494 -5.20 -39.21 -23.21
N GLY A 495 -6.04 -38.25 -23.61
CA GLY A 495 -7.46 -38.43 -23.92
C GLY A 495 -8.35 -37.52 -23.10
N ASN A 496 -9.67 -37.67 -23.27
CA ASN A 496 -10.67 -36.93 -22.50
C ASN A 496 -11.03 -37.71 -21.24
N HIS A 497 -10.90 -37.07 -20.09
CA HIS A 497 -11.25 -37.58 -18.77
C HIS A 497 -12.46 -36.81 -18.23
N GLN A 498 -13.28 -37.45 -17.40
CA GLN A 498 -14.37 -36.79 -16.67
C GLN A 498 -13.96 -36.71 -15.22
N ILE A 499 -13.73 -35.50 -14.71
CA ILE A 499 -13.48 -35.27 -13.29
C ILE A 499 -14.75 -34.72 -12.65
N SER A 500 -14.95 -34.99 -11.37
CA SER A 500 -16.11 -34.48 -10.62
C SER A 500 -15.65 -33.57 -9.51
N LEU A 501 -16.01 -32.29 -9.58
CA LEU A 501 -15.91 -31.37 -8.46
C LEU A 501 -17.12 -31.60 -7.55
N ASN A 502 -16.88 -31.86 -6.28
CA ASN A 502 -17.89 -32.10 -5.27
C ASN A 502 -17.92 -30.94 -4.29
N ALA A 503 -19.12 -30.53 -3.90
CA ALA A 503 -19.34 -29.71 -2.72
C ALA A 503 -20.21 -30.51 -1.75
N GLN A 504 -19.83 -30.49 -0.48
CA GLN A 504 -20.58 -31.06 0.62
C GLN A 504 -20.82 -29.94 1.63
N ASP A 505 -22.06 -29.75 2.04
CA ASP A 505 -22.40 -28.87 3.16
C ASP A 505 -21.92 -29.46 4.49
N ASP A 506 -21.94 -28.66 5.56
CA ASP A 506 -21.56 -29.12 6.90
C ASP A 506 -22.54 -30.17 7.47
N ASP A 507 -23.73 -30.29 6.87
CA ASP A 507 -24.75 -31.31 7.15
C ASP A 507 -24.48 -32.68 6.49
N GLY A 508 -23.45 -32.75 5.63
CA GLY A 508 -23.03 -33.97 4.94
C GLY A 508 -23.81 -34.29 3.66
N ASN A 509 -24.72 -33.43 3.21
CA ASN A 509 -25.32 -33.54 1.89
C ASN A 509 -24.34 -33.02 0.84
N GLY A 510 -24.22 -33.74 -0.27
CA GLY A 510 -23.24 -33.42 -1.30
C GLY A 510 -23.83 -33.45 -2.70
N ILE A 511 -23.28 -32.62 -3.56
CA ILE A 511 -23.53 -32.62 -5.00
C ILE A 511 -22.20 -32.73 -5.74
N SER A 512 -22.28 -33.23 -6.98
CA SER A 512 -21.13 -33.33 -7.87
C SER A 512 -21.42 -32.64 -9.20
N ALA A 513 -20.50 -31.80 -9.64
CA ALA A 513 -20.48 -31.23 -10.98
C ALA A 513 -19.41 -31.93 -11.82
N ALA A 514 -19.81 -32.53 -12.94
CA ALA A 514 -18.89 -33.16 -13.88
C ALA A 514 -18.22 -32.11 -14.77
N ILE A 515 -16.91 -32.21 -14.91
CA ILE A 515 -16.08 -31.35 -15.76
C ILE A 515 -15.28 -32.26 -16.68
N SER A 516 -15.33 -31.96 -17.97
CA SER A 516 -14.50 -32.65 -18.97
C SER A 516 -13.10 -32.04 -18.99
N LEU A 517 -12.08 -32.90 -18.87
CA LEU A 517 -10.68 -32.52 -18.96
C LEU A 517 -10.03 -33.22 -20.16
N SER A 518 -9.58 -32.43 -21.14
CA SER A 518 -8.87 -32.96 -22.32
C SER A 518 -7.36 -32.91 -22.08
N ILE A 519 -6.69 -34.05 -22.16
CA ILE A 519 -5.23 -34.16 -22.08
C ILE A 519 -4.72 -34.53 -23.47
N ALA A 520 -4.00 -33.60 -24.10
CA ALA A 520 -3.39 -33.81 -25.40
C ALA A 520 -2.38 -34.97 -25.34
N LYS A 521 -2.38 -35.80 -26.38
CA LYS A 521 -1.30 -36.77 -26.60
C LYS A 521 -0.03 -36.00 -26.85
N GLN A 522 1.06 -36.36 -26.17
CA GLN A 522 2.38 -35.76 -26.34
C GLN A 522 2.75 -35.70 -27.83
N PRO A 523 2.85 -34.50 -28.46
CA PRO A 523 3.56 -34.32 -29.74
C PRO A 523 5.01 -34.81 -29.63
N ALA A 524 5.70 -34.91 -30.77
CA ALA A 524 7.14 -35.16 -30.81
C ALA A 524 7.96 -33.94 -30.29
N SER A 525 7.60 -33.44 -29.10
CA SER A 525 8.22 -32.40 -28.28
C SER A 525 8.19 -32.94 -26.85
N GLY A 526 9.21 -33.73 -26.52
CA GLY A 526 9.19 -34.57 -25.32
C GLY A 526 10.23 -34.20 -24.27
N ASN A 527 11.01 -33.16 -24.50
CA ASN A 527 12.00 -32.69 -23.55
C ASN A 527 12.00 -31.17 -23.41
N GLU A 528 12.47 -30.72 -22.25
CA GLU A 528 12.55 -29.31 -21.83
C GLU A 528 13.21 -28.43 -22.90
N LEU A 529 14.28 -28.91 -23.53
CA LEU A 529 14.96 -28.16 -24.59
C LEU A 529 14.04 -27.91 -25.80
N SER A 530 13.34 -28.94 -26.27
CA SER A 530 12.46 -28.84 -27.45
C SER A 530 11.26 -27.92 -27.24
N SER A 531 10.71 -27.86 -26.02
CA SER A 531 9.66 -26.89 -25.69
C SER A 531 10.14 -25.45 -25.68
N ILE A 532 11.43 -25.23 -25.44
CA ILE A 532 12.02 -23.88 -25.41
C ILE A 532 12.37 -23.40 -26.81
N ILE A 533 12.97 -24.26 -27.66
CA ILE A 533 13.65 -23.77 -28.88
C ILE A 533 12.97 -24.12 -30.21
N VAL A 534 11.97 -25.01 -30.22
CA VAL A 534 11.25 -25.37 -31.45
C VAL A 534 10.23 -24.28 -31.80
N GLU A 535 10.15 -23.95 -33.08
CA GLU A 535 9.39 -22.83 -33.67
C GLU A 535 9.82 -21.43 -33.19
N GLN A 536 10.98 -21.34 -32.53
CA GLN A 536 11.60 -20.07 -32.14
C GLN A 536 12.63 -19.61 -33.17
N ASP A 537 12.83 -18.29 -33.26
CA ASP A 537 14.00 -17.71 -33.92
C ASP A 537 15.14 -17.62 -32.92
N LEU A 538 16.22 -18.34 -33.19
CA LEU A 538 17.36 -18.47 -32.30
C LEU A 538 18.56 -17.74 -32.88
N TYR A 539 19.23 -16.93 -32.08
CA TYR A 539 20.35 -16.09 -32.48
C TYR A 539 21.61 -16.38 -31.64
N ARG A 540 22.79 -16.22 -32.24
CA ARG A 540 24.08 -16.37 -31.56
C ARG A 540 25.13 -15.43 -32.16
N PHE A 541 26.00 -14.88 -31.32
CA PHE A 541 27.18 -14.14 -31.75
C PHE A 541 28.43 -15.03 -31.77
N ASN A 542 29.29 -14.82 -32.76
CA ASN A 542 30.56 -15.52 -32.92
C ASN A 542 31.60 -14.63 -33.64
N ALA A 543 32.88 -15.01 -33.58
CA ALA A 543 33.93 -14.27 -34.26
C ALA A 543 34.16 -14.85 -35.66
N ASN A 544 34.06 -14.01 -36.69
CA ASN A 544 34.39 -14.37 -38.06
C ASN A 544 35.82 -13.96 -38.41
N TRP A 545 36.62 -14.94 -38.81
CA TRP A 545 38.02 -14.77 -39.17
C TRP A 545 38.16 -14.42 -40.65
N VAL A 546 38.37 -13.14 -40.93
CA VAL A 546 38.70 -12.66 -42.26
C VAL A 546 40.22 -12.82 -42.43
N GLY A 547 40.65 -13.64 -43.39
CA GLY A 547 42.06 -14.09 -43.51
C GLY A 547 43.13 -13.00 -43.31
N GLN A 548 44.30 -13.41 -42.77
CA GLN A 548 45.37 -12.58 -42.17
C GLN A 548 45.16 -12.17 -40.70
N GLY A 549 44.38 -12.94 -39.93
CA GLY A 549 44.29 -12.78 -38.47
C GLY A 549 43.43 -11.59 -38.02
N ALA A 550 42.59 -11.05 -38.90
CA ALA A 550 41.56 -10.09 -38.54
C ALA A 550 40.29 -10.85 -38.12
N ALA A 551 39.70 -10.48 -36.98
CA ALA A 551 38.45 -11.02 -36.50
C ALA A 551 37.39 -9.92 -36.42
N LYS A 552 36.15 -10.25 -36.79
CA LYS A 552 34.99 -9.37 -36.66
C LYS A 552 33.85 -10.09 -35.94
N PRO A 553 32.98 -9.39 -35.21
CA PRO A 553 31.78 -9.99 -34.64
C PRO A 553 30.73 -10.23 -35.73
N ASP A 554 30.16 -11.44 -35.77
CA ASP A 554 29.07 -11.85 -36.65
C ASP A 554 27.88 -12.37 -35.82
N CYS A 555 26.67 -12.25 -36.36
CA CYS A 555 25.45 -12.78 -35.75
C CYS A 555 24.76 -13.78 -36.68
N TRP A 556 24.51 -14.98 -36.16
CA TRP A 556 23.86 -16.09 -36.85
C TRP A 556 22.44 -16.33 -36.34
N ALA A 557 21.53 -16.77 -37.23
CA ALA A 557 20.14 -17.07 -36.90
C ALA A 557 19.69 -18.44 -37.42
N MET A 558 18.88 -19.17 -36.63
CA MET A 558 18.26 -20.45 -37.02
C MET A 558 16.82 -20.62 -36.49
N ARG A 559 16.04 -21.49 -37.13
CA ARG A 559 14.72 -21.94 -36.66
C ARG A 559 14.55 -23.45 -36.84
N LEU A 560 14.12 -24.14 -35.78
CA LEU A 560 13.71 -25.54 -35.81
C LEU A 560 12.20 -25.63 -36.01
N THR A 561 11.74 -26.24 -37.08
CA THR A 561 10.30 -26.31 -37.41
C THR A 561 9.64 -27.58 -36.89
N ALA A 562 8.35 -27.54 -36.60
CA ALA A 562 7.53 -28.64 -36.08
C ALA A 562 7.43 -29.83 -37.06
N ASP A 563 7.73 -29.62 -38.34
CA ASP A 563 7.87 -30.67 -39.34
C ASP A 563 9.32 -31.17 -39.51
N ASN A 564 10.14 -30.99 -38.48
CA ASN A 564 11.50 -31.52 -38.32
C ASN A 564 12.55 -30.96 -39.29
N ARG A 565 12.40 -29.71 -39.76
CA ARG A 565 13.40 -29.03 -40.62
C ARG A 565 14.17 -27.93 -39.88
N ILE A 566 15.39 -27.67 -40.32
CA ILE A 566 16.26 -26.59 -39.85
C ILE A 566 16.33 -25.49 -40.92
N LEU A 567 16.00 -24.25 -40.56
CA LEU A 567 16.14 -23.05 -41.38
C LEU A 567 17.25 -22.15 -40.81
N ALA A 568 18.07 -21.48 -41.63
CA ALA A 568 19.14 -20.59 -41.13
C ALA A 568 19.48 -19.40 -42.04
N SER A 569 20.11 -18.36 -41.47
CA SER A 569 20.64 -17.14 -42.13
C SER A 569 21.79 -16.50 -41.33
N GLU A 570 22.69 -15.73 -41.96
CA GLU A 570 23.84 -15.05 -41.32
C GLU A 570 24.07 -13.61 -41.83
N THR A 571 24.60 -12.72 -40.98
CA THR A 571 25.00 -11.33 -41.32
C THR A 571 26.26 -10.90 -40.54
N SER A 572 27.07 -10.00 -41.13
CA SER A 572 28.35 -9.54 -40.56
C SER A 572 28.26 -8.18 -39.83
N ASP A 573 29.34 -7.82 -39.10
CA ASP A 573 29.53 -6.53 -38.41
C ASP A 573 28.59 -6.28 -37.22
N GLY A 574 28.32 -7.33 -36.41
CA GLY A 574 27.52 -7.23 -35.18
C GLY A 574 26.02 -6.99 -35.40
N GLN A 575 25.54 -7.03 -36.65
CA GLN A 575 24.11 -6.94 -36.97
C GLN A 575 23.51 -8.33 -37.10
N CYS A 576 22.32 -8.53 -36.52
CA CYS A 576 21.59 -9.80 -36.63
C CYS A 576 20.65 -9.86 -37.85
N PRO A 577 20.47 -11.03 -38.49
CA PRO A 577 19.59 -11.19 -39.63
C PRO A 577 18.13 -10.86 -39.28
N SER A 578 17.32 -10.47 -40.28
CA SER A 578 15.88 -10.34 -40.06
C SER A 578 15.20 -11.71 -39.90
N GLU A 579 14.12 -11.79 -39.15
CA GLU A 579 13.34 -13.03 -39.00
C GLU A 579 12.85 -13.53 -40.37
N SER A 580 12.44 -12.61 -41.24
CA SER A 580 11.98 -12.93 -42.61
C SER A 580 13.06 -13.56 -43.50
N SER A 581 14.35 -13.40 -43.16
CA SER A 581 15.45 -14.03 -43.90
C SER A 581 15.71 -15.49 -43.49
N ILE A 582 15.12 -15.98 -42.39
CA ILE A 582 15.28 -17.37 -41.91
C ILE A 582 14.39 -18.32 -42.72
N SER A 583 14.75 -18.54 -43.99
CA SER A 583 13.90 -19.24 -44.97
C SER A 583 14.59 -20.40 -45.69
N THR A 584 15.92 -20.51 -45.58
CA THR A 584 16.68 -21.52 -46.34
C THR A 584 16.80 -22.82 -45.55
N GLU A 585 16.33 -23.93 -46.10
CA GLU A 585 16.40 -25.25 -45.46
C GLU A 585 17.81 -25.85 -45.48
N GLN A 586 18.42 -25.95 -44.30
CA GLN A 586 19.80 -26.41 -44.09
C GLN A 586 19.90 -27.82 -43.49
N GLY A 587 18.80 -28.46 -43.08
CA GLY A 587 18.88 -29.79 -42.45
C GLY A 587 17.58 -30.27 -41.80
N THR A 588 17.70 -31.33 -41.00
CA THR A 588 16.59 -31.92 -40.21
C THR A 588 16.97 -32.08 -38.75
N TRP A 589 15.99 -32.13 -37.84
CA TRP A 589 16.24 -32.39 -36.42
C TRP A 589 15.36 -33.54 -35.86
N ALA A 590 15.77 -34.15 -34.75
CA ALA A 590 15.03 -35.20 -34.05
C ALA A 590 15.28 -35.22 -32.53
N LEU A 591 14.38 -35.80 -31.75
CA LEU A 591 14.55 -35.99 -30.30
C LEU A 591 15.34 -37.25 -29.95
N ASN A 592 16.18 -37.16 -28.92
CA ASN A 592 16.88 -38.29 -28.31
C ASN A 592 16.92 -38.14 -26.78
N GLY A 593 15.90 -38.68 -26.09
CA GLY A 593 15.72 -38.46 -24.66
C GLY A 593 15.55 -36.97 -24.38
N ASP A 594 16.37 -36.43 -23.47
CA ASP A 594 16.38 -35.00 -23.10
C ASP A 594 17.14 -34.09 -24.09
N ASN A 595 17.70 -34.68 -25.15
CA ASN A 595 18.55 -33.98 -26.13
C ASN A 595 17.86 -33.81 -27.49
N ILE A 596 18.34 -32.83 -28.27
CA ILE A 596 17.96 -32.62 -29.67
C ILE A 596 19.15 -33.01 -30.56
N VAL A 597 18.89 -33.80 -31.60
CA VAL A 597 19.89 -34.18 -32.60
C VAL A 597 19.67 -33.35 -33.86
N LEU A 598 20.65 -32.53 -34.21
CA LEU A 598 20.67 -31.70 -35.42
C LEU A 598 21.47 -32.40 -36.53
N ASN A 599 20.92 -32.44 -37.74
CA ASN A 599 21.53 -33.04 -38.92
C ASN A 599 21.56 -32.03 -40.08
N TYR A 600 22.70 -31.33 -40.21
CA TYR A 600 22.93 -30.32 -41.24
C TYR A 600 23.36 -30.94 -42.59
N LYS A 601 22.94 -30.31 -43.70
CA LYS A 601 23.27 -30.75 -45.06
C LYS A 601 24.76 -30.56 -45.34
N GLY A 602 25.51 -31.67 -45.36
CA GLY A 602 26.94 -31.68 -45.69
C GLY A 602 27.88 -31.59 -44.49
N GLU A 603 27.34 -31.53 -43.27
CA GLU A 603 28.09 -31.53 -42.02
C GLU A 603 27.80 -32.78 -41.17
N GLY A 604 28.51 -32.92 -40.04
CA GLY A 604 28.32 -34.02 -39.10
C GLY A 604 27.07 -33.87 -38.23
N ILE A 605 26.64 -34.96 -37.60
CA ILE A 605 25.52 -34.96 -36.64
C ILE A 605 25.95 -34.28 -35.34
N MET A 606 25.11 -33.40 -34.81
CA MET A 606 25.33 -32.71 -33.54
C MET A 606 24.22 -33.07 -32.54
N THR A 607 24.58 -33.34 -31.30
CA THR A 607 23.60 -33.52 -30.20
C THR A 607 23.65 -32.29 -29.30
N VAL A 608 22.49 -31.73 -28.99
CA VAL A 608 22.33 -30.53 -28.16
C VAL A 608 21.57 -30.89 -26.89
N SER A 609 22.10 -30.45 -25.75
CA SER A 609 21.56 -30.67 -24.41
C SER A 609 21.30 -29.34 -23.72
N LEU A 610 20.24 -29.26 -22.93
CA LEU A 610 19.96 -28.09 -22.10
C LEU A 610 20.94 -28.04 -20.91
N ASN A 611 21.61 -26.90 -20.72
CA ASN A 611 22.40 -26.63 -19.50
C ASN A 611 21.59 -25.78 -18.52
N LYS A 612 20.96 -24.71 -19.00
CA LYS A 612 20.18 -23.78 -18.18
C LYS A 612 19.14 -23.04 -19.01
N ASP A 613 17.91 -23.08 -18.55
CA ASP A 613 16.82 -22.29 -19.13
C ASP A 613 16.83 -20.85 -18.59
N ARG A 614 16.80 -19.89 -19.51
CA ARG A 614 16.61 -18.45 -19.26
C ARG A 614 15.61 -17.85 -20.27
N SER A 615 14.75 -18.68 -20.86
CA SER A 615 13.79 -18.28 -21.90
C SER A 615 12.70 -17.35 -21.37
N HIS A 616 12.48 -17.35 -20.06
CA HIS A 616 11.55 -16.49 -19.34
C HIS A 616 12.17 -15.16 -18.87
N ASP A 617 13.43 -14.88 -19.20
CA ASP A 617 14.04 -13.59 -18.91
C ASP A 617 13.28 -12.48 -19.66
N VAL A 618 12.73 -11.55 -18.90
CA VAL A 618 11.83 -10.49 -19.40
C VAL A 618 12.54 -9.57 -20.40
N ASN A 619 13.85 -9.37 -20.23
CA ASN A 619 14.62 -8.39 -21.00
C ASN A 619 15.49 -9.07 -22.07
N MET A 620 15.99 -10.28 -21.80
CA MET A 620 16.93 -11.00 -22.66
C MET A 620 16.68 -12.51 -22.65
N PRO A 621 15.54 -12.99 -23.20
CA PRO A 621 15.19 -14.40 -23.22
C PRO A 621 16.24 -15.21 -23.99
N ARG A 622 16.79 -16.25 -23.36
CA ARG A 622 17.89 -17.04 -23.92
C ARG A 622 17.94 -18.44 -23.33
N VAL A 623 18.75 -19.32 -23.90
CA VAL A 623 18.99 -20.66 -23.36
C VAL A 623 20.47 -20.99 -23.43
N HIS A 624 20.98 -21.60 -22.36
CA HIS A 624 22.34 -22.12 -22.32
C HIS A 624 22.30 -23.61 -22.64
N ILE A 625 23.07 -24.02 -23.64
CA ILE A 625 23.11 -25.39 -24.16
C ILE A 625 24.54 -25.93 -24.17
N SER A 626 24.67 -27.25 -24.21
CA SER A 626 25.91 -27.96 -24.54
C SER A 626 25.72 -28.67 -25.87
N SER A 627 26.70 -28.59 -26.75
CA SER A 627 26.71 -29.33 -28.02
C SER A 627 27.80 -30.39 -28.04
N ILE A 628 27.45 -31.60 -28.47
CA ILE A 628 28.36 -32.73 -28.62
C ILE A 628 28.46 -33.09 -30.10
N SER A 629 29.68 -33.05 -30.65
CA SER A 629 29.98 -33.49 -32.02
C SER A 629 31.08 -34.56 -32.05
N GLU A 630 30.98 -35.50 -32.99
CA GLU A 630 32.04 -36.48 -33.28
C GLU A 630 32.98 -35.91 -34.36
N LYS A 631 34.17 -35.45 -33.96
CA LYS A 631 35.17 -34.97 -34.91
C LYS A 631 36.15 -36.10 -35.26
N ALA A 632 36.14 -36.55 -36.51
CA ALA A 632 37.13 -37.50 -37.00
C ALA A 632 38.49 -36.78 -37.16
N THR A 633 39.46 -37.15 -36.35
CA THR A 633 40.84 -36.69 -36.46
C THR A 633 41.70 -37.76 -37.13
N ILE A 634 42.44 -37.35 -38.16
CA ILE A 634 43.35 -38.23 -38.88
C ILE A 634 44.70 -38.20 -38.17
N ALA A 635 45.06 -39.28 -37.49
CA ALA A 635 46.40 -39.45 -36.92
C ALA A 635 47.26 -40.27 -37.91
N LYS A 636 48.37 -39.67 -38.36
CA LYS A 636 49.41 -40.40 -39.10
C LYS A 636 50.33 -41.11 -38.12
N THR A 637 50.37 -42.43 -38.17
CA THR A 637 51.32 -43.24 -37.41
C THR A 637 52.33 -43.90 -38.35
N ALA A 638 53.43 -44.42 -37.80
CA ALA A 638 54.52 -45.02 -38.58
C ALA A 638 54.11 -46.26 -39.40
N THR A 639 52.96 -46.89 -39.11
CA THR A 639 52.44 -48.09 -39.79
C THR A 639 51.18 -47.83 -40.63
N GLY A 640 50.65 -46.60 -40.65
CA GLY A 640 49.46 -46.27 -41.43
C GLY A 640 48.69 -45.06 -40.91
N THR A 641 47.62 -44.73 -41.61
CA THR A 641 46.70 -43.63 -41.24
C THR A 641 45.56 -44.22 -40.41
N THR A 642 45.40 -43.78 -39.16
CA THR A 642 44.30 -44.21 -38.28
C THR A 642 43.31 -43.06 -38.10
N LEU A 643 42.03 -43.33 -38.36
CA LEU A 643 40.94 -42.45 -37.95
C LEU A 643 40.72 -42.63 -36.44
N ALA A 644 40.77 -41.54 -35.69
CA ALA A 644 40.30 -41.48 -34.31
C ALA A 644 39.10 -40.52 -34.24
N SER A 645 38.03 -40.91 -33.55
CA SER A 645 36.91 -40.01 -33.23
C SER A 645 37.14 -39.42 -31.85
N LYS A 646 37.19 -38.08 -31.74
CA LYS A 646 37.19 -37.38 -30.45
C LYS A 646 35.84 -36.71 -30.28
N THR A 647 35.20 -36.96 -29.14
CA THR A 647 33.95 -36.30 -28.73
C THR A 647 34.30 -34.96 -28.11
N GLN A 648 33.76 -33.87 -28.65
CA GLN A 648 33.99 -32.52 -28.14
C GLN A 648 32.67 -31.97 -27.59
N ASN A 649 32.69 -31.48 -26.35
CA ASN A 649 31.54 -30.83 -25.70
C ASN A 649 31.78 -29.31 -25.70
N GLU A 650 30.88 -28.54 -26.32
CA GLU A 650 31.00 -27.09 -26.47
C GLU A 650 29.75 -26.40 -25.90
N PRO A 651 29.86 -25.65 -24.78
CA PRO A 651 28.79 -24.80 -24.30
C PRO A 651 28.49 -23.69 -25.32
N ALA A 652 27.23 -23.28 -25.38
CA ALA A 652 26.80 -22.13 -26.16
C ALA A 652 25.57 -21.47 -25.54
N THR A 653 25.39 -20.18 -25.83
CA THR A 653 24.17 -19.44 -25.51
C THR A 653 23.40 -19.11 -26.78
N LEU A 654 22.10 -19.39 -26.80
CA LEU A 654 21.18 -19.02 -27.88
C LEU A 654 20.18 -17.99 -27.37
N TYR A 655 20.09 -16.84 -28.03
CA TYR A 655 19.13 -15.78 -27.74
C TYR A 655 17.84 -16.03 -28.52
N ILE A 656 16.70 -15.91 -27.84
CA ILE A 656 15.39 -16.19 -28.41
C ILE A 656 14.79 -14.88 -28.91
N GLY A 657 14.60 -14.77 -30.22
CA GLY A 657 14.15 -13.58 -30.91
C GLY A 657 15.26 -12.56 -31.16
N ARG A 658 15.10 -11.77 -32.23
CA ARG A 658 16.12 -10.80 -32.66
C ARG A 658 16.38 -9.73 -31.60
N LEU A 659 15.31 -9.28 -30.95
CA LEU A 659 15.38 -8.26 -29.91
C LEU A 659 16.26 -8.70 -28.75
N SER A 660 16.18 -9.97 -28.32
CA SER A 660 17.02 -10.50 -27.24
C SER A 660 18.52 -10.47 -27.60
N ALA A 661 18.86 -10.85 -28.82
CA ALA A 661 20.24 -10.79 -29.31
C ALA A 661 20.75 -9.34 -29.44
N GLU A 662 19.90 -8.43 -29.93
CA GLU A 662 20.24 -7.00 -29.99
C GLU A 662 20.41 -6.42 -28.58
N THR A 663 19.59 -6.80 -27.60
CA THR A 663 19.74 -6.39 -26.19
C THR A 663 21.08 -6.85 -25.62
N TYR A 664 21.46 -8.10 -25.85
CA TYR A 664 22.76 -8.63 -25.43
C TYR A 664 23.93 -7.83 -26.01
N TRP A 665 23.90 -7.54 -27.31
CA TRP A 665 24.95 -6.78 -27.98
C TRP A 665 25.14 -5.38 -27.40
N GLN A 666 24.12 -4.84 -26.72
CA GLN A 666 24.16 -3.53 -26.08
C GLN A 666 24.59 -3.55 -24.61
N GLN A 667 24.88 -4.73 -24.04
CA GLN A 667 25.28 -4.87 -22.64
C GLN A 667 26.77 -5.24 -22.51
N PRO A 668 27.50 -4.64 -21.54
CA PRO A 668 28.89 -5.00 -21.22
C PRO A 668 29.03 -6.33 -20.51
N MET A 669 27.93 -7.05 -20.30
CA MET A 669 27.88 -8.21 -19.43
C MET A 669 27.37 -9.43 -20.19
N ALA A 670 27.95 -10.57 -19.87
CA ALA A 670 27.55 -11.86 -20.42
C ALA A 670 27.53 -12.92 -19.33
N ASN A 671 26.67 -13.92 -19.52
CA ASN A 671 26.81 -15.16 -18.79
C ASN A 671 27.76 -16.04 -19.60
N VAL A 672 28.93 -16.34 -19.03
CA VAL A 672 29.99 -17.11 -19.68
C VAL A 672 30.25 -18.39 -18.92
N MET A 673 30.69 -19.42 -19.63
CA MET A 673 30.95 -20.70 -19.00
C MET A 673 32.48 -20.84 -18.73
N VAL A 674 32.90 -20.88 -17.46
CA VAL A 674 34.25 -21.27 -17.01
C VAL A 674 34.28 -22.66 -16.34
N LYS A 675 35.07 -23.62 -16.86
CA LYS A 675 35.31 -24.97 -16.27
C LYS A 675 34.05 -25.81 -15.89
N GLY A 676 33.09 -25.93 -16.77
CA GLY A 676 31.76 -26.48 -16.45
C GLY A 676 30.80 -25.64 -15.57
N MET A 677 31.16 -24.45 -15.06
CA MET A 677 30.28 -23.56 -14.28
C MET A 677 29.90 -22.26 -15.02
N LEU A 678 28.59 -21.96 -15.07
CA LEU A 678 28.08 -20.69 -15.58
C LEU A 678 28.37 -19.58 -14.59
N THR A 679 29.06 -18.52 -15.05
CA THR A 679 29.45 -17.36 -14.26
C THR A 679 29.19 -16.06 -15.02
N THR A 680 29.30 -14.93 -14.34
CA THR A 680 29.13 -13.60 -14.96
C THR A 680 30.49 -13.05 -15.39
N ALA A 681 30.50 -12.42 -16.56
CA ALA A 681 31.59 -11.57 -17.01
C ALA A 681 31.06 -10.18 -17.33
N ASP A 682 31.82 -9.15 -16.98
CA ASP A 682 31.50 -7.73 -17.17
C ASP A 682 32.72 -6.99 -17.71
N ALA A 683 32.51 -6.06 -18.64
CA ALA A 683 33.57 -5.31 -19.30
C ALA A 683 33.37 -3.79 -19.11
N ALA A 684 34.34 -3.13 -18.49
CA ALA A 684 34.40 -1.68 -18.38
C ALA A 684 35.43 -1.09 -19.36
N SER A 685 35.22 0.15 -19.80
CA SER A 685 36.25 0.86 -20.58
C SER A 685 36.15 2.37 -20.37
N LYS A 686 37.30 3.03 -20.27
CA LYS A 686 37.44 4.49 -20.08
C LYS A 686 38.64 5.05 -20.85
N VAL A 687 38.66 6.35 -21.11
CA VAL A 687 39.84 7.04 -21.66
C VAL A 687 40.57 7.80 -20.55
N THR A 688 41.79 7.40 -20.22
CA THR A 688 42.59 7.99 -19.13
C THR A 688 43.54 9.07 -19.63
N GLY A 689 42.99 10.21 -20.05
CA GLY A 689 43.77 11.34 -20.60
C GLY A 689 43.79 12.64 -19.78
N ILE A 690 43.07 12.71 -18.66
CA ILE A 690 42.75 14.00 -17.98
C ILE A 690 43.44 14.14 -16.62
N ASN A 691 43.81 13.03 -15.97
CA ASN A 691 44.57 13.05 -14.72
C ASN A 691 46.05 12.81 -14.99
N GLN A 692 46.92 13.66 -14.44
CA GLN A 692 48.38 13.69 -14.69
C GLN A 692 49.14 12.43 -14.17
N HIS A 693 48.45 11.35 -13.85
CA HIS A 693 48.99 10.15 -13.22
C HIS A 693 48.86 8.86 -14.06
N GLU A 694 48.08 8.86 -15.14
CA GLU A 694 47.89 7.71 -16.04
C GLU A 694 48.25 8.11 -17.48
N SER A 695 48.86 7.21 -18.24
CA SER A 695 49.41 7.50 -19.58
C SER A 695 48.79 6.66 -20.69
N GLU A 696 47.65 6.00 -20.42
CA GLU A 696 46.95 5.18 -21.41
C GLU A 696 46.01 6.00 -22.31
N ASN A 697 45.76 5.47 -23.50
CA ASN A 697 44.78 6.01 -24.45
C ASN A 697 43.43 5.29 -24.36
N LEU A 698 43.40 4.11 -23.74
CA LEU A 698 42.21 3.33 -23.40
C LEU A 698 42.60 2.40 -22.25
N ASP A 699 41.84 2.45 -21.18
CA ASP A 699 41.86 1.46 -20.10
C ASP A 699 40.54 0.68 -20.22
N ALA A 700 40.64 -0.64 -20.36
CA ALA A 700 39.49 -1.51 -20.39
C ALA A 700 39.72 -2.71 -19.47
N ASP A 701 38.73 -3.00 -18.64
CA ASP A 701 38.79 -4.11 -17.68
C ASP A 701 37.74 -5.14 -18.03
N LEU A 702 38.10 -6.43 -17.97
CA LEU A 702 37.17 -7.54 -18.01
C LEU A 702 37.16 -8.24 -16.65
N PHE A 703 36.06 -8.10 -15.92
CA PHE A 703 35.82 -8.80 -14.67
C PHE A 703 35.10 -10.11 -14.94
N ILE A 704 35.64 -11.22 -14.44
CA ILE A 704 34.99 -12.55 -14.51
C ILE A 704 34.83 -13.05 -13.07
N GLU A 705 33.64 -13.48 -12.68
CA GLU A 705 33.32 -14.00 -11.35
C GLU A 705 33.89 -15.42 -11.12
N THR A 706 35.22 -15.52 -11.14
CA THR A 706 36.02 -16.73 -10.88
C THR A 706 37.42 -16.28 -10.42
N THR A 707 38.18 -17.17 -9.78
CA THR A 707 39.55 -16.83 -9.37
C THR A 707 40.50 -16.70 -10.57
N CYS A 708 41.54 -15.87 -10.48
CA CYS A 708 42.50 -15.73 -11.57
C CYS A 708 43.26 -17.05 -11.87
N GLU A 709 43.53 -17.85 -10.84
CA GLU A 709 44.11 -19.18 -10.98
C GLU A 709 43.19 -20.15 -11.73
N GLU A 710 41.87 -19.99 -11.62
CA GLU A 710 40.93 -20.80 -12.36
C GLU A 710 40.96 -20.52 -13.87
N LEU A 711 41.27 -19.29 -14.27
CA LEU A 711 41.51 -18.89 -15.65
C LEU A 711 42.92 -19.25 -16.15
N GLY A 712 43.75 -19.82 -15.29
CA GLY A 712 45.11 -20.26 -15.62
C GLY A 712 46.18 -19.20 -15.45
N PHE A 713 45.86 -18.06 -14.82
CA PHE A 713 46.87 -17.08 -14.41
C PHE A 713 47.69 -17.57 -13.22
N VAL A 714 48.87 -16.99 -13.02
CA VAL A 714 49.78 -17.30 -11.91
C VAL A 714 50.14 -16.01 -11.20
N ALA A 715 49.99 -15.99 -9.86
CA ALA A 715 50.38 -14.84 -9.05
C ALA A 715 51.87 -14.48 -9.29
N ASP A 716 52.13 -13.21 -9.55
CA ASP A 716 53.49 -12.70 -9.80
C ASP A 716 54.19 -12.17 -8.54
N GLY A 717 53.43 -12.02 -7.44
CA GLY A 717 53.90 -11.55 -6.14
C GLY A 717 53.81 -10.03 -5.95
N GLY A 718 53.29 -9.29 -6.93
CA GLY A 718 52.98 -7.88 -6.84
C GLY A 718 51.60 -7.59 -6.26
N GLN A 719 51.28 -6.29 -6.17
CA GLN A 719 49.95 -5.80 -5.84
C GLN A 719 49.57 -4.64 -6.77
N ASP A 720 48.28 -4.52 -7.07
CA ASP A 720 47.71 -3.34 -7.73
C ASP A 720 47.77 -2.09 -6.80
N PRO A 721 47.42 -0.89 -7.29
CA PRO A 721 47.40 0.33 -6.48
C PRO A 721 46.48 0.28 -5.25
N TYR A 722 45.54 -0.66 -5.21
CA TYR A 722 44.55 -0.86 -4.14
C TYR A 722 44.95 -1.99 -3.16
N GLY A 723 46.09 -2.63 -3.35
CA GLY A 723 46.63 -3.68 -2.49
C GLY A 723 46.15 -5.10 -2.83
N ASN A 724 45.48 -5.29 -3.96
CA ASN A 724 45.05 -6.60 -4.44
C ASN A 724 46.20 -7.36 -5.11
N LEU A 725 46.20 -8.69 -5.03
CA LEU A 725 47.25 -9.53 -5.66
C LEU A 725 47.21 -9.40 -7.18
N SER A 726 48.38 -9.20 -7.80
CA SER A 726 48.56 -9.16 -9.26
C SER A 726 48.99 -10.51 -9.85
N TYR A 727 48.66 -10.69 -11.13
CA TYR A 727 48.75 -11.93 -11.86
C TYR A 727 49.35 -11.75 -13.26
N ARG A 728 50.07 -12.79 -13.70
CA ARG A 728 50.59 -12.92 -15.07
C ARG A 728 50.09 -14.19 -15.75
N PHE A 729 50.20 -14.25 -17.07
CA PHE A 729 49.86 -15.44 -17.86
C PHE A 729 50.61 -16.70 -17.38
N GLY A 730 49.86 -17.76 -17.12
CA GLY A 730 50.39 -19.09 -16.78
C GLY A 730 50.56 -20.01 -17.98
N PRO A 731 51.19 -21.19 -17.80
CA PRO A 731 51.36 -22.17 -18.88
C PRO A 731 50.07 -22.91 -19.27
N ASN A 732 49.01 -22.79 -18.46
CA ASN A 732 47.73 -23.50 -18.63
C ASN A 732 46.57 -22.50 -18.77
N MET A 733 46.74 -21.49 -19.62
CA MET A 733 45.69 -20.48 -19.84
C MET A 733 44.39 -21.13 -20.30
N ALA A 734 43.28 -20.69 -19.73
CA ALA A 734 41.93 -21.07 -20.14
C ALA A 734 41.53 -20.36 -21.45
N TYR A 735 41.95 -19.10 -21.60
CA TYR A 735 41.58 -18.22 -22.71
C TYR A 735 42.75 -17.37 -23.19
N GLN A 736 42.69 -17.00 -24.47
CA GLN A 736 43.34 -15.83 -25.05
C GLN A 736 42.33 -14.68 -25.11
N PHE A 737 42.74 -13.51 -24.64
CA PHE A 737 41.89 -12.33 -24.54
C PHE A 737 42.29 -11.28 -25.58
N HIS A 738 41.29 -10.71 -26.24
CA HIS A 738 41.43 -9.77 -27.34
C HIS A 738 40.45 -8.60 -27.18
N LEU A 739 40.83 -7.41 -27.65
CA LEU A 739 39.91 -6.31 -27.95
C LEU A 739 39.74 -6.20 -29.46
N LEU A 740 38.50 -6.10 -29.93
CA LEU A 740 38.16 -5.90 -31.34
C LEU A 740 37.58 -4.49 -31.53
N ASN A 741 38.17 -3.74 -32.45
CA ASN A 741 37.74 -2.42 -32.88
C ASN A 741 38.49 -2.08 -34.20
N ASP A 742 37.83 -1.38 -35.12
CA ASP A 742 38.36 -1.06 -36.44
C ASP A 742 39.60 -0.14 -36.43
N LYS A 743 39.84 0.57 -35.31
CA LYS A 743 41.03 1.40 -35.10
C LYS A 743 42.28 0.62 -34.70
N PHE A 744 42.14 -0.62 -34.24
CA PHE A 744 43.30 -1.46 -33.98
C PHE A 744 43.92 -1.95 -35.29
N THR A 745 45.22 -2.27 -35.27
CA THR A 745 45.89 -2.83 -36.44
C THR A 745 45.30 -4.20 -36.76
N ASN A 746 44.79 -4.41 -37.98
CA ASN A 746 44.02 -5.59 -38.39
C ASN A 746 42.73 -5.83 -37.58
N GLY A 747 42.21 -4.81 -36.90
CA GLY A 747 40.94 -4.86 -36.16
C GLY A 747 41.01 -5.53 -34.78
N MET A 748 42.20 -5.88 -34.28
CA MET A 748 42.37 -6.64 -33.03
C MET A 748 43.59 -6.19 -32.23
N PHE A 749 43.43 -6.07 -30.92
CA PHE A 749 44.50 -5.93 -29.93
C PHE A 749 44.52 -7.18 -29.03
N THR A 750 45.70 -7.75 -28.78
CA THR A 750 45.88 -9.02 -28.05
C THR A 750 46.85 -8.83 -26.90
N ILE A 751 46.42 -9.13 -25.67
CA ILE A 751 47.32 -9.17 -24.51
C ILE A 751 48.15 -10.45 -24.57
N ASN A 752 49.47 -10.34 -24.37
CA ASN A 752 50.37 -11.50 -24.31
C ASN A 752 51.52 -11.28 -23.31
N ASN A 753 52.31 -12.32 -23.02
CA ASN A 753 53.41 -12.26 -22.04
C ASN A 753 54.53 -11.24 -22.37
N GLN A 754 54.49 -10.58 -23.53
CA GLN A 754 55.44 -9.54 -23.93
C GLN A 754 54.85 -8.13 -23.85
N THR A 755 53.55 -7.96 -23.55
CA THR A 755 52.88 -6.65 -23.54
C THR A 755 52.88 -5.96 -22.18
N GLN A 756 52.82 -6.69 -21.05
CA GLN A 756 52.78 -6.16 -19.68
C GLN A 756 53.37 -7.17 -18.66
N GLU A 757 53.86 -6.68 -17.50
CA GLU A 757 54.41 -7.54 -16.43
C GLU A 757 53.33 -8.20 -15.57
N SER A 758 52.23 -7.47 -15.31
CA SER A 758 50.99 -7.95 -14.70
C SER A 758 49.83 -7.64 -15.65
N VAL A 759 48.89 -8.59 -15.82
CA VAL A 759 47.80 -8.53 -16.82
C VAL A 759 46.42 -8.84 -16.21
N ALA A 760 46.39 -9.11 -14.91
CA ALA A 760 45.18 -9.35 -14.16
C ALA A 760 45.40 -9.11 -12.67
N PHE A 761 44.33 -8.84 -11.93
CA PHE A 761 44.35 -8.67 -10.48
C PHE A 761 43.14 -9.33 -9.81
N ALA A 762 43.32 -9.72 -8.54
CA ALA A 762 42.24 -10.25 -7.73
C ALA A 762 41.25 -9.13 -7.36
N SER A 763 40.00 -9.25 -7.81
CA SER A 763 38.93 -8.32 -7.44
C SER A 763 37.92 -9.00 -6.51
N ASN A 764 37.04 -8.22 -5.88
CA ASN A 764 35.96 -8.69 -5.00
C ASN A 764 36.47 -9.68 -3.92
N HIS A 765 37.47 -9.27 -3.14
CA HIS A 765 38.11 -10.10 -2.11
C HIS A 765 38.64 -11.45 -2.63
N GLY A 766 39.12 -11.48 -3.88
CA GLY A 766 39.67 -12.69 -4.53
C GLY A 766 38.61 -13.63 -5.12
N LYS A 767 37.34 -13.19 -5.21
CA LYS A 767 36.25 -13.97 -5.82
C LYS A 767 36.06 -13.68 -7.31
N ALA A 768 36.65 -12.61 -7.83
CA ALA A 768 36.64 -12.27 -9.24
C ALA A 768 38.06 -12.05 -9.75
N CYS A 769 38.26 -12.32 -11.04
CA CYS A 769 39.48 -12.00 -11.75
C CYS A 769 39.20 -10.83 -12.68
N ALA A 770 39.91 -9.73 -12.48
CA ALA A 770 39.91 -8.61 -13.40
C ALA A 770 41.08 -8.78 -14.38
N VAL A 771 40.78 -8.91 -15.66
CA VAL A 771 41.75 -8.89 -16.75
C VAL A 771 41.88 -7.46 -17.23
N ASP A 772 43.09 -6.93 -17.14
CA ASP A 772 43.40 -5.53 -17.35
C ASP A 772 43.91 -5.33 -18.79
N PHE A 773 43.27 -4.44 -19.55
CA PHE A 773 43.65 -4.06 -20.91
C PHE A 773 44.10 -2.59 -20.99
N ASP A 774 45.25 -2.26 -20.37
CA ASP A 774 45.92 -0.99 -20.65
C ASP A 774 46.43 -0.88 -22.11
N TYR A 775 45.85 0.03 -22.88
CA TYR A 775 46.31 0.35 -24.23
C TYR A 775 46.95 1.74 -24.32
N THR A 776 48.27 1.76 -24.55
CA THR A 776 49.09 2.98 -24.69
C THR A 776 49.47 3.32 -26.14
N GLY A 777 48.92 2.60 -27.12
CA GLY A 777 49.24 2.78 -28.54
C GLY A 777 48.60 4.03 -29.17
N ASN A 778 48.93 4.35 -30.42
CA ASN A 778 48.53 5.61 -31.07
C ASN A 778 47.04 5.71 -31.48
N ALA A 779 46.22 4.68 -31.25
CA ALA A 779 44.79 4.75 -31.56
C ALA A 779 44.08 5.60 -30.50
N HIS A 780 43.25 6.54 -30.95
CA HIS A 780 42.47 7.42 -30.07
C HIS A 780 40.99 7.01 -30.07
N PHE A 781 40.42 6.89 -28.89
CA PHE A 781 39.03 6.50 -28.65
C PHE A 781 38.20 7.71 -28.26
N LYS A 782 36.88 7.64 -28.50
CA LYS A 782 35.92 8.68 -28.12
C LYS A 782 34.90 8.11 -27.14
N PRO A 783 34.35 8.93 -26.22
CA PRO A 783 33.23 8.48 -25.38
C PRO A 783 32.08 7.95 -26.23
N GLY A 784 31.49 6.84 -25.78
CA GLY A 784 30.42 6.12 -26.49
C GLY A 784 30.86 5.28 -27.69
N GLU A 785 32.17 5.11 -27.92
CA GLU A 785 32.67 4.18 -28.93
C GLU A 785 32.60 2.72 -28.45
N SER A 786 32.20 1.79 -29.33
CA SER A 786 32.08 0.37 -29.02
C SER A 786 33.44 -0.32 -29.04
N ILE A 787 33.72 -1.07 -27.98
CA ILE A 787 34.90 -1.92 -27.80
C ILE A 787 34.41 -3.33 -27.51
N VAL A 788 34.84 -4.30 -28.30
CA VAL A 788 34.40 -5.68 -28.13
C VAL A 788 35.51 -6.50 -27.50
N VAL A 789 35.26 -7.02 -26.30
CA VAL A 789 36.12 -8.01 -25.65
C VAL A 789 35.81 -9.39 -26.21
N PHE A 790 36.83 -10.08 -26.68
CA PHE A 790 36.72 -11.43 -27.23
C PHE A 790 37.66 -12.37 -26.47
N ALA A 791 37.09 -13.44 -25.93
CA ALA A 791 37.83 -14.49 -25.26
C ALA A 791 37.78 -15.79 -26.08
N ASN A 792 38.95 -16.22 -26.54
CA ASN A 792 39.15 -17.40 -27.36
C ASN A 792 39.73 -18.55 -26.52
N PRO A 793 39.08 -19.72 -26.41
CA PRO A 793 39.57 -20.80 -25.55
C PRO A 793 40.94 -21.35 -25.98
N THR A 794 41.82 -21.58 -25.02
CA THR A 794 43.15 -22.20 -25.26
C THR A 794 43.27 -23.54 -24.53
N GLY A 795 43.13 -24.66 -25.25
CA GLY A 795 43.36 -26.00 -24.70
C GLY A 795 42.09 -26.86 -24.57
N GLU A 796 42.15 -27.93 -23.77
CA GLU A 796 41.09 -28.95 -23.70
C GLU A 796 40.07 -28.76 -22.55
N THR A 797 40.24 -27.71 -21.72
CA THR A 797 39.50 -27.55 -20.44
C THR A 797 38.39 -26.49 -20.47
N VAL A 798 38.25 -25.78 -21.59
CA VAL A 798 37.18 -24.79 -21.86
C VAL A 798 36.96 -24.74 -23.37
N SER A 799 35.71 -24.61 -23.80
CA SER A 799 35.31 -24.79 -25.19
C SER A 799 34.29 -23.79 -25.71
N GLU A 800 33.89 -22.80 -24.89
CA GLU A 800 33.00 -21.73 -25.33
C GLU A 800 33.82 -20.48 -25.65
N GLU A 801 33.69 -19.98 -26.88
CA GLU A 801 34.06 -18.60 -27.19
C GLU A 801 32.98 -17.65 -26.67
N PHE A 802 33.38 -16.48 -26.17
CA PHE A 802 32.42 -15.44 -25.81
C PHE A 802 32.87 -14.06 -26.27
N ILE A 803 31.88 -13.23 -26.54
CA ILE A 803 32.03 -11.88 -27.08
C ILE A 803 31.26 -10.93 -26.18
N ILE A 804 31.91 -9.94 -25.61
CA ILE A 804 31.27 -8.96 -24.73
C ILE A 804 31.50 -7.58 -25.34
N ASN A 805 30.44 -6.79 -25.50
CA ASN A 805 30.57 -5.45 -26.06
C ASN A 805 30.44 -4.41 -24.96
N THR A 806 31.44 -3.52 -24.83
CA THR A 806 31.44 -2.39 -23.90
C THR A 806 31.53 -1.07 -24.66
N PHE A 807 31.21 0.03 -23.99
CA PHE A 807 31.33 1.37 -24.55
C PHE A 807 32.21 2.23 -23.65
N VAL A 808 33.05 3.04 -24.28
CA VAL A 808 33.97 3.95 -23.58
C VAL A 808 33.19 4.96 -22.71
N ASP A 809 33.56 5.06 -21.43
CA ASP A 809 33.04 5.95 -20.38
C ASP A 809 31.56 5.72 -19.96
N ARG A 810 31.06 4.48 -20.05
CA ARG A 810 29.70 4.11 -19.61
C ARG A 810 29.66 3.66 -18.14
N ASN A 811 28.64 4.09 -17.38
CA ASN A 811 28.40 3.69 -15.99
C ASN A 811 27.33 2.57 -15.89
N TYR A 812 27.58 1.55 -15.06
CA TYR A 812 26.86 0.26 -15.06
C TYR A 812 26.02 -0.04 -13.82
N SER A 813 26.11 0.77 -12.75
CA SER A 813 25.49 0.47 -11.45
C SER A 813 23.97 0.70 -11.36
N ILE A 814 23.29 1.05 -12.46
CA ILE A 814 21.85 1.35 -12.44
C ILE A 814 21.16 0.39 -13.40
N GLU A 815 20.53 -0.65 -12.84
CA GLU A 815 19.64 -1.52 -13.61
C GLU A 815 18.52 -0.68 -14.27
N PRO A 816 17.96 -1.11 -15.42
CA PRO A 816 17.11 -0.30 -16.30
C PRO A 816 15.70 0.02 -15.78
N GLN A 817 15.53 0.24 -14.47
CA GLN A 817 14.25 0.09 -13.79
C GLN A 817 13.19 1.15 -14.11
N ALA A 818 13.53 2.31 -14.67
CA ALA A 818 12.57 2.98 -15.53
C ALA A 818 13.23 3.82 -16.60
N SER A 819 12.52 3.89 -17.71
CA SER A 819 13.01 4.46 -18.95
C SER A 819 12.11 5.64 -19.37
N ILE A 820 12.71 6.64 -20.02
CA ILE A 820 12.16 7.91 -20.45
C ILE A 820 11.51 7.77 -21.85
N LEU A 821 10.18 7.80 -21.95
CA LEU A 821 9.50 7.87 -23.25
C LEU A 821 9.70 9.26 -23.89
N THR A 822 10.48 9.38 -24.97
CA THR A 822 10.62 10.65 -25.71
C THR A 822 10.00 10.57 -27.10
N GLN A 823 8.66 10.58 -27.17
CA GLN A 823 8.01 10.77 -28.47
C GLN A 823 7.39 12.15 -28.69
N GLU A 824 6.99 12.94 -27.68
CA GLU A 824 6.28 14.20 -28.01
C GLU A 824 6.55 15.44 -27.13
N ALA A 825 7.50 15.44 -26.18
CA ALA A 825 7.85 16.65 -25.40
C ALA A 825 9.34 16.73 -25.05
N ALA A 826 9.86 17.95 -24.91
CA ALA A 826 11.21 18.19 -24.43
C ALA A 826 11.29 17.91 -22.93
N VAL A 827 12.37 17.25 -22.47
CA VAL A 827 12.63 17.04 -21.04
C VAL A 827 13.56 18.13 -20.56
N TYR A 828 13.21 18.75 -19.43
CA TYR A 828 14.00 19.80 -18.79
C TYR A 828 14.54 19.27 -17.46
N ALA A 829 15.84 19.03 -17.34
CA ALA A 829 16.49 18.67 -16.07
C ALA A 829 17.18 19.89 -15.48
N ILE A 830 17.07 20.14 -14.18
CA ILE A 830 17.71 21.29 -13.51
C ILE A 830 19.03 20.93 -12.81
N GLU A 831 20.05 21.74 -12.95
CA GLU A 831 21.29 21.58 -12.17
C GLU A 831 21.41 22.77 -11.22
N ILE A 832 21.45 22.51 -9.91
CA ILE A 832 21.56 23.57 -8.91
C ILE A 832 22.96 23.52 -8.30
N ASN A 833 23.79 24.49 -8.68
CA ASN A 833 25.14 24.64 -8.19
C ASN A 833 25.26 25.82 -7.22
N LYS A 834 26.39 25.88 -6.50
CA LYS A 834 26.71 26.87 -5.45
C LYS A 834 26.46 28.33 -5.86
N ASN A 835 26.64 28.66 -7.14
CA ASN A 835 26.62 30.05 -7.64
C ASN A 835 25.58 30.31 -8.74
N SER A 836 24.90 29.27 -9.24
CA SER A 836 23.95 29.36 -10.35
C SER A 836 23.09 28.11 -10.40
N GLY A 837 21.85 28.23 -10.88
CA GLY A 837 21.05 27.08 -11.26
C GLY A 837 20.90 27.06 -12.78
N SER A 838 20.93 25.92 -13.43
CA SER A 838 20.65 25.80 -14.86
C SER A 838 19.55 24.78 -15.10
N PHE A 839 19.03 24.75 -16.32
CA PHE A 839 18.30 23.59 -16.82
C PHE A 839 18.83 23.17 -18.18
N ILE A 840 18.85 21.86 -18.41
CA ILE A 840 19.21 21.20 -19.66
C ILE A 840 17.90 20.78 -20.34
N LYS A 841 17.66 21.34 -21.52
CA LYS A 841 16.54 20.97 -22.39
C LYS A 841 17.00 19.92 -23.40
N ILE A 842 16.36 18.75 -23.39
CA ILE A 842 16.61 17.65 -24.34
C ILE A 842 15.40 17.55 -25.27
N TYR A 843 15.59 17.61 -26.59
CA TYR A 843 14.49 17.66 -27.56
C TYR A 843 14.84 17.09 -28.94
N HIS A 844 13.82 16.67 -29.69
CA HIS A 844 13.97 16.24 -31.09
C HIS A 844 14.01 17.45 -32.04
N ASP A 845 15.00 17.46 -32.93
CA ASP A 845 15.12 18.34 -34.10
C ASP A 845 15.24 17.47 -35.37
N GLY A 846 14.10 17.12 -35.95
CA GLY A 846 14.03 16.14 -37.04
C GLY A 846 14.37 14.73 -36.56
N ASN A 847 15.35 14.07 -37.21
CA ASN A 847 15.85 12.75 -36.81
C ASN A 847 17.03 12.82 -35.83
N GLN A 848 17.40 14.02 -35.37
CA GLN A 848 18.49 14.24 -34.43
C GLN A 848 17.91 14.70 -33.10
N ILE A 849 18.44 14.19 -32.00
CA ILE A 849 18.15 14.69 -30.67
C ILE A 849 19.21 15.75 -30.35
N LYS A 850 18.78 16.89 -29.80
CA LYS A 850 19.63 18.00 -29.41
C LYS A 850 19.46 18.31 -27.93
N GLU A 851 20.49 18.91 -27.36
CA GLU A 851 20.45 19.46 -26.01
C GLU A 851 20.69 20.98 -26.04
N LEU A 852 20.19 21.67 -25.02
CA LEU A 852 20.38 23.10 -24.82
C LEU A 852 20.37 23.40 -23.32
N GLU A 853 21.49 23.88 -22.79
CA GLU A 853 21.54 24.36 -21.41
C GLU A 853 21.14 25.85 -21.32
N SER A 854 20.37 26.19 -20.29
CA SER A 854 20.03 27.56 -19.91
C SER A 854 20.35 27.79 -18.45
N THR A 855 21.18 28.79 -18.14
CA THR A 855 21.68 29.09 -16.79
C THR A 855 21.00 30.33 -16.22
N TYR A 856 20.53 30.24 -14.98
CA TYR A 856 20.02 31.29 -14.12
C TYR A 856 21.12 31.84 -13.21
N ASP A 857 21.28 33.16 -13.24
CA ASP A 857 22.13 33.89 -12.30
C ASP A 857 21.26 34.43 -11.15
N PRO A 858 21.39 33.89 -9.91
CA PRO A 858 20.56 34.30 -8.78
C PRO A 858 20.86 35.72 -8.29
N GLN A 859 22.01 36.31 -8.65
CA GLN A 859 22.35 37.69 -8.27
C GLN A 859 21.68 38.71 -9.18
N THR A 860 21.68 38.45 -10.49
CA THR A 860 21.09 39.36 -11.49
C THR A 860 19.64 39.03 -11.81
N LYS A 861 19.18 37.83 -11.43
CA LYS A 861 17.87 37.25 -11.76
C LYS A 861 17.63 37.12 -13.26
N GLU A 862 18.72 36.98 -14.03
CA GLU A 862 18.67 36.82 -15.48
C GLU A 862 18.99 35.39 -15.89
N TRP A 863 18.45 34.98 -17.04
CA TRP A 863 18.74 33.70 -17.67
C TRP A 863 19.59 33.88 -18.93
N ARG A 864 20.51 32.94 -19.16
CA ARG A 864 21.36 32.88 -20.35
C ARG A 864 21.31 31.49 -20.97
N ASN A 865 21.09 31.42 -22.28
CA ASN A 865 21.06 30.14 -23.00
C ASN A 865 22.41 29.92 -23.71
N ASN A 866 22.94 28.71 -23.61
CA ASN A 866 24.16 28.28 -24.33
C ASN A 866 23.83 27.90 -25.79
N GLN A 867 24.83 27.56 -26.62
CA GLN A 867 24.56 27.06 -27.97
C GLN A 867 24.11 25.60 -27.92
N ALA A 868 23.13 25.23 -28.76
CA ALA A 868 22.65 23.85 -28.83
C ALA A 868 23.72 22.94 -29.44
N SER A 869 24.10 21.88 -28.73
CA SER A 869 25.04 20.84 -29.14
C SER A 869 24.31 19.63 -29.74
N ASN A 870 25.03 18.91 -30.62
CA ASN A 870 24.59 17.60 -31.08
C ASN A 870 24.98 16.59 -30.00
N ALA A 871 24.01 16.05 -29.28
CA ALA A 871 24.27 14.97 -28.35
C ALA A 871 24.09 13.61 -29.06
N LYS A 872 25.01 12.67 -28.77
CA LYS A 872 24.87 11.29 -29.22
C LYS A 872 24.14 10.51 -28.14
N PHE A 873 22.92 10.11 -28.46
CA PHE A 873 22.08 9.33 -27.57
C PHE A 873 22.08 7.86 -27.99
N PHE A 874 22.28 6.99 -27.02
CA PHE A 874 21.97 5.57 -27.19
C PHE A 874 20.63 5.33 -26.50
N ALA A 875 19.60 5.13 -27.31
CA ALA A 875 18.23 4.86 -26.86
C ALA A 875 18.00 3.35 -26.79
N TYR A 876 17.67 2.83 -25.62
CA TYR A 876 17.39 1.40 -25.43
C TYR A 876 15.94 1.17 -25.07
N THR A 877 15.24 0.24 -25.72
CA THR A 877 13.87 -0.11 -25.32
C THR A 877 13.89 -1.30 -24.39
N ILE A 878 13.45 -1.12 -23.14
CA ILE A 878 13.32 -2.19 -22.15
C ILE A 878 11.90 -2.13 -21.62
N ASN A 879 11.13 -3.22 -21.77
CA ASN A 879 9.71 -3.29 -21.41
C ASN A 879 8.83 -2.16 -21.99
N GLY A 880 9.12 -1.73 -23.22
CA GLY A 880 8.35 -0.69 -23.90
C GLY A 880 8.66 0.74 -23.45
N LYS A 881 9.66 0.95 -22.60
CA LYS A 881 10.16 2.26 -22.17
C LYS A 881 11.58 2.51 -22.73
N GLN A 882 11.95 3.75 -23.09
CA GLN A 882 13.28 4.09 -23.65
C GLN A 882 14.32 4.61 -22.63
N LEU A 883 15.47 3.97 -22.43
CA LEU A 883 16.58 4.49 -21.61
C LEU A 883 17.40 5.49 -22.43
N LEU A 884 17.90 6.58 -21.83
CA LEU A 884 18.69 7.60 -22.52
C LEU A 884 20.08 7.75 -21.86
N GLN A 885 21.12 7.27 -22.53
CA GLN A 885 22.50 7.67 -22.20
C GLN A 885 22.90 8.85 -23.07
N VAL A 886 23.45 9.90 -22.47
CA VAL A 886 23.83 11.12 -23.18
C VAL A 886 25.35 11.27 -23.18
N ALA A 887 25.95 11.23 -24.38
CA ALA A 887 27.32 11.65 -24.58
C ALA A 887 27.29 13.01 -25.30
N SER A 888 27.88 14.03 -24.67
CA SER A 888 27.93 15.39 -25.19
C SER A 888 29.37 15.91 -25.25
N GLU A 889 29.62 16.86 -26.14
CA GLU A 889 30.83 17.68 -26.08
C GLU A 889 30.40 19.06 -25.55
N PHE A 890 30.74 19.36 -24.30
CA PHE A 890 30.46 20.66 -23.69
C PHE A 890 31.73 21.53 -23.74
N ASP A 891 31.65 22.71 -24.38
CA ASP A 891 32.79 23.62 -24.58
C ASP A 891 34.07 23.00 -25.17
N GLY A 892 33.93 21.91 -25.94
CA GLY A 892 35.04 21.18 -26.56
C GLY A 892 35.70 20.14 -25.64
N GLN A 893 35.13 19.88 -24.46
CA GLN A 893 35.47 18.75 -23.59
C GLN A 893 34.43 17.63 -23.77
N PRO A 894 34.85 16.37 -24.00
CA PRO A 894 33.93 15.24 -24.06
C PRO A 894 33.44 14.87 -22.66
N GLU A 895 32.11 14.88 -22.43
CA GLU A 895 31.47 14.49 -21.17
C GLU A 895 30.33 13.49 -21.44
N SER A 896 30.01 12.65 -20.46
CA SER A 896 28.85 11.76 -20.57
C SER A 896 28.10 11.66 -19.24
N TYR A 897 26.78 11.53 -19.32
CA TYR A 897 25.90 11.39 -18.15
C TYR A 897 24.77 10.39 -18.46
N THR A 898 24.26 9.74 -17.42
CA THR A 898 23.18 8.73 -17.54
C THR A 898 21.88 9.26 -16.94
N LEU A 899 20.79 9.16 -17.70
CA LEU A 899 19.44 9.52 -17.25
C LEU A 899 18.54 8.28 -17.19
N TRP A 900 17.79 8.13 -16.11
CA TRP A 900 16.79 7.06 -15.94
C TRP A 900 15.55 7.60 -15.23
N ARG A 901 14.43 6.88 -15.23
CA ARG A 901 13.33 7.13 -14.29
C ARG A 901 13.43 6.15 -13.13
N ASP A 902 13.01 6.54 -11.94
CA ASP A 902 12.89 5.63 -10.80
C ASP A 902 11.48 5.00 -10.74
N ALA A 903 11.23 4.19 -9.69
CA ALA A 903 9.95 3.52 -9.49
C ALA A 903 8.77 4.48 -9.21
N ALA A 904 9.04 5.73 -8.82
CA ALA A 904 8.05 6.79 -8.64
C ALA A 904 7.80 7.60 -9.93
N ASP A 905 8.39 7.17 -11.05
CA ASP A 905 8.32 7.83 -12.36
C ASP A 905 9.06 9.18 -12.42
N GLU A 906 9.95 9.44 -11.45
CA GLU A 906 10.82 10.61 -11.44
C GLU A 906 12.08 10.37 -12.25
N VAL A 907 12.46 11.29 -13.14
CA VAL A 907 13.75 11.20 -13.86
C VAL A 907 14.89 11.54 -12.91
N LYS A 908 15.92 10.70 -12.91
CA LYS A 908 17.17 10.81 -12.15
C LYS A 908 18.36 10.93 -13.10
N SER A 909 19.44 11.53 -12.62
CA SER A 909 20.67 11.73 -13.39
C SER A 909 21.92 11.37 -12.58
N ILE A 910 22.95 10.87 -13.25
CA ILE A 910 24.28 10.68 -12.67
C ILE A 910 25.38 11.02 -13.68
N ASP A 911 26.44 11.66 -13.20
CA ASP A 911 27.64 11.98 -13.97
C ASP A 911 28.49 10.73 -14.24
N ALA A 912 29.31 10.75 -15.30
CA ALA A 912 30.23 9.67 -15.59
C ALA A 912 31.35 9.58 -14.54
N GLY A 913 31.60 8.38 -14.04
CA GLY A 913 32.66 8.09 -13.07
C GLY A 913 32.23 8.09 -11.59
N ILE A 914 30.96 8.36 -11.26
CA ILE A 914 30.42 8.21 -9.90
C ILE A 914 29.76 6.85 -9.75
N ASP A 915 30.27 5.99 -8.85
CA ASP A 915 29.61 4.71 -8.53
C ASP A 915 28.41 4.93 -7.60
N ALA A 916 27.20 4.74 -8.16
CA ALA A 916 25.93 4.93 -7.47
C ALA A 916 25.75 4.00 -6.26
N MET A 917 26.37 2.80 -6.28
CA MET A 917 26.23 1.84 -5.19
C MET A 917 27.08 2.18 -3.97
N SER A 918 28.28 2.72 -4.19
CA SER A 918 29.17 3.13 -3.09
C SER A 918 28.94 4.56 -2.61
N GLN A 919 28.32 5.41 -3.42
CA GLN A 919 28.06 6.83 -3.09
C GLN A 919 26.62 7.26 -3.42
N PRO A 920 25.58 6.61 -2.84
CA PRO A 920 24.18 6.90 -3.15
C PRO A 920 23.76 8.34 -2.83
N ASN A 921 24.43 8.97 -1.87
CA ASN A 921 24.17 10.36 -1.47
C ASN A 921 24.72 11.38 -2.48
N ARG A 922 25.49 10.94 -3.48
CA ARG A 922 26.01 11.78 -4.57
C ARG A 922 25.19 11.65 -5.85
N ILE A 923 24.09 10.90 -5.80
CA ILE A 923 23.12 10.83 -6.90
C ILE A 923 22.44 12.19 -7.01
N PHE A 924 22.69 12.89 -8.12
CA PHE A 924 22.06 14.17 -8.38
C PHE A 924 20.60 13.93 -8.79
N VAL A 925 19.68 14.04 -7.83
CA VAL A 925 18.23 13.99 -8.10
C VAL A 925 17.80 15.37 -8.58
N SER A 926 17.96 15.59 -9.87
CA SER A 926 17.38 16.76 -10.51
C SER A 926 15.89 16.53 -10.78
N PRO A 927 14.97 17.34 -10.23
CA PRO A 927 13.59 17.28 -10.68
C PRO A 927 13.52 17.64 -12.17
N THR A 928 12.76 16.87 -12.93
CA THR A 928 12.54 17.14 -14.34
C THR A 928 11.17 17.74 -14.59
N PHE A 929 11.09 18.57 -15.63
CA PHE A 929 9.90 19.32 -15.97
C PHE A 929 9.54 19.08 -17.43
N GLU A 930 8.25 19.12 -17.72
CA GLU A 930 7.72 18.96 -19.08
C GLU A 930 7.67 20.28 -19.85
N THR A 931 7.82 21.40 -19.13
CA THR A 931 7.83 22.73 -19.71
C THR A 931 8.99 23.57 -19.21
N GLU A 932 9.51 24.43 -20.08
CA GLU A 932 10.55 25.38 -19.74
C GLU A 932 10.14 26.31 -18.59
N GLY A 933 8.86 26.69 -18.53
CA GLY A 933 8.34 27.58 -17.47
C GLY A 933 8.39 26.93 -16.09
N GLN A 934 8.08 25.64 -16.00
CA GLN A 934 8.18 24.89 -14.74
C GLN A 934 9.64 24.71 -14.32
N ALA A 935 10.54 24.38 -15.25
CA ALA A 935 11.97 24.28 -14.96
C ALA A 935 12.55 25.60 -14.47
N ARG A 936 12.19 26.71 -15.12
CA ARG A 936 12.59 28.06 -14.70
C ARG A 936 12.08 28.40 -13.32
N ALA A 937 10.79 28.17 -13.06
CA ALA A 937 10.18 28.42 -11.76
C ALA A 937 10.82 27.58 -10.66
N ALA A 938 11.16 26.32 -10.93
CA ALA A 938 11.82 25.45 -9.97
C ALA A 938 13.25 25.91 -9.64
N VAL A 939 14.04 26.27 -10.66
CA VAL A 939 15.37 26.85 -10.45
C VAL A 939 15.27 28.16 -9.67
N GLU A 940 14.31 29.02 -9.99
CA GLU A 940 14.11 30.30 -9.28
C GLU A 940 13.63 30.08 -7.82
N ASN A 941 12.72 29.12 -7.59
CA ASN A 941 12.19 28.76 -6.27
C ASN A 941 13.22 28.06 -5.38
N ALA A 942 14.16 27.29 -5.95
CA ALA A 942 15.27 26.71 -5.19
C ALA A 942 16.11 27.77 -4.45
N TYR A 943 15.99 29.05 -4.84
CA TYR A 943 16.64 30.17 -4.19
C TYR A 943 15.68 31.10 -3.40
N ALA A 944 14.46 30.66 -3.06
CA ALA A 944 13.48 31.46 -2.28
C ALA A 944 12.53 30.59 -1.43
N PRO A 945 12.39 30.66 -0.07
CA PRO A 945 12.96 31.52 0.99
C PRO A 945 13.58 30.72 2.19
N ALA A 946 13.94 31.39 3.32
CA ALA A 946 14.69 30.82 4.46
C ALA A 946 13.90 29.92 5.43
N VAL A 947 14.54 28.85 5.94
CA VAL A 947 14.06 27.91 6.98
C VAL A 947 14.13 28.55 8.36
N SER A 948 13.00 28.71 9.07
CA SER A 948 12.99 29.19 10.45
C SER A 948 13.00 28.05 11.46
N PHE A 949 13.89 28.11 12.45
CA PHE A 949 14.00 27.09 13.49
C PHE A 949 13.25 27.45 14.77
N VAL A 950 12.87 28.71 14.98
CA VAL A 950 12.22 29.12 16.24
C VAL A 950 10.84 28.50 16.39
N GLY A 951 10.59 27.89 17.54
CA GLY A 951 9.33 27.21 17.85
C GLY A 951 9.21 25.82 17.23
N THR A 952 10.29 25.28 16.67
CA THR A 952 10.29 23.97 16.00
C THR A 952 10.90 22.88 16.88
N ARG A 953 10.43 21.65 16.68
CA ARG A 953 10.95 20.43 17.33
C ARG A 953 11.38 19.46 16.24
N TRP A 954 12.55 18.85 16.39
CA TRP A 954 13.17 17.98 15.38
C TRP A 954 13.68 16.70 16.03
N THR A 955 13.51 15.58 15.35
CA THR A 955 14.05 14.29 15.77
C THR A 955 15.29 13.98 14.95
N GLU A 956 16.41 13.71 15.61
CA GLU A 956 17.68 13.34 14.99
C GLU A 956 17.81 11.81 14.88
N TYR A 957 18.27 11.36 13.71
CA TYR A 957 18.60 9.97 13.40
C TYR A 957 20.06 9.87 12.94
N ASP A 958 20.76 8.83 13.39
CA ASP A 958 22.08 8.51 12.88
C ASP A 958 22.03 7.80 11.51
N SER A 959 23.22 7.54 10.95
CA SER A 959 23.38 6.79 9.71
C SER A 959 22.79 5.36 9.70
N SER A 960 22.46 4.80 10.87
CA SER A 960 21.83 3.49 11.01
C SER A 960 20.31 3.58 11.25
N GLU A 961 19.72 4.76 11.05
CA GLU A 961 18.29 5.04 11.25
C GLU A 961 17.84 4.90 12.70
N ILE A 962 18.77 5.00 13.64
CA ILE A 962 18.47 4.97 15.08
C ILE A 962 18.28 6.40 15.55
N GLN A 963 17.16 6.64 16.24
CA GLN A 963 16.89 7.92 16.85
C GLN A 963 17.94 8.22 17.94
N THR A 964 18.75 9.25 17.73
CA THR A 964 19.81 9.67 18.66
C THR A 964 19.32 10.68 19.68
N GLY A 965 18.36 11.53 19.29
CA GLY A 965 17.78 12.51 20.19
C GLY A 965 16.69 13.36 19.56
N THR A 966 16.18 14.31 20.33
CA THR A 966 15.17 15.28 19.92
C THR A 966 15.62 16.68 20.30
N ILE A 967 15.70 17.58 19.33
CA ILE A 967 16.12 18.96 19.50
C ILE A 967 14.89 19.86 19.40
N THR A 968 14.65 20.70 20.41
CA THR A 968 13.58 21.71 20.41
C THR A 968 14.20 23.09 20.43
N TYR A 969 13.99 23.86 19.37
CA TYR A 969 14.50 25.22 19.22
C TYR A 969 13.46 26.20 19.73
N ASN A 970 13.57 26.61 21.00
CA ASN A 970 12.65 27.57 21.61
C ASN A 970 13.06 29.01 21.28
N GLN A 971 12.21 29.97 21.65
CA GLN A 971 12.47 31.38 21.40
C GLN A 971 13.78 31.90 22.02
N ASN A 972 14.18 31.37 23.19
CA ASN A 972 15.34 31.88 23.94
C ASN A 972 16.46 30.84 24.14
N ASP A 973 16.15 29.56 23.98
CA ASP A 973 17.06 28.45 24.24
C ASP A 973 16.79 27.28 23.29
N VAL A 974 17.73 26.32 23.25
CA VAL A 974 17.60 25.07 22.53
C VAL A 974 17.68 23.93 23.53
N THR A 975 16.69 23.04 23.49
CA THR A 975 16.60 21.88 24.37
C THR A 975 16.95 20.62 23.60
N TYR A 976 17.92 19.84 24.07
CA TYR A 976 18.28 18.55 23.48
C TYR A 976 17.96 17.39 24.44
N GLU A 977 17.08 16.49 24.02
CA GLU A 977 16.67 15.30 24.76
C GLU A 977 17.24 14.05 24.08
N PHE A 978 18.16 13.33 24.72
CA PHE A 978 18.88 12.19 24.13
C PHE A 978 19.09 11.05 25.14
N ILE A 979 19.50 9.87 24.66
CA ILE A 979 19.76 8.70 25.50
C ILE A 979 21.26 8.49 25.61
N GLU A 980 21.78 8.50 26.84
CA GLU A 980 23.19 8.18 27.11
C GLU A 980 23.26 7.12 28.23
N ASP A 981 24.00 6.04 27.98
CA ASP A 981 24.12 4.89 28.89
C ASP A 981 22.77 4.31 29.36
N GLY A 982 21.78 4.29 28.46
CA GLY A 982 20.43 3.77 28.75
C GLY A 982 19.57 4.67 29.64
N THR A 983 19.98 5.93 29.85
CA THR A 983 19.23 6.90 30.64
C THR A 983 18.86 8.11 29.78
N ASN A 984 17.60 8.55 29.85
CA ASN A 984 17.17 9.77 29.16
C ASN A 984 17.82 11.00 29.83
N LYS A 985 18.63 11.73 29.08
CA LYS A 985 19.21 13.01 29.47
C LYS A 985 18.53 14.15 28.73
N LYS A 986 18.57 15.32 29.36
CA LYS A 986 18.02 16.56 28.83
C LYS A 986 19.01 17.69 29.11
N GLU A 987 19.48 18.33 28.05
CA GLU A 987 20.36 19.47 28.10
C GLU A 987 19.65 20.69 27.50
N THR A 988 20.00 21.88 27.99
CA THR A 988 19.42 23.13 27.53
C THR A 988 20.53 24.14 27.36
N PHE A 989 20.64 24.67 26.15
CA PHE A 989 21.69 25.59 25.72
C PHE A 989 21.06 26.92 25.36
N LEU A 990 21.68 28.03 25.72
CA LEU A 990 21.35 29.30 25.07
C LEU A 990 21.79 29.25 23.60
N TRP A 991 21.15 30.03 22.74
CA TRP A 991 21.48 30.04 21.31
C TRP A 991 22.96 30.33 21.00
N ASN A 992 23.64 31.10 21.84
CA ASN A 992 25.07 31.40 21.72
C ASN A 992 25.99 30.33 22.31
N GLU A 993 25.43 29.28 22.92
CA GLU A 993 26.12 28.12 23.47
C GLU A 993 25.96 26.87 22.58
N MET A 994 25.12 26.95 21.54
CA MET A 994 24.93 25.88 20.57
C MET A 994 26.24 25.59 19.81
N PRO A 995 26.50 24.31 19.48
CA PRO A 995 27.63 23.95 18.63
C PRO A 995 27.59 24.71 17.29
N ASN A 996 28.76 25.11 16.78
CA ASN A 996 28.86 25.84 15.51
C ASN A 996 28.64 24.96 14.27
N ASP A 997 27.98 23.80 14.41
CA ASP A 997 27.75 22.89 13.29
C ASP A 997 26.57 23.28 12.41
N LEU A 998 25.61 24.08 12.89
CA LEU A 998 24.55 24.70 12.08
C LEU A 998 24.69 26.24 12.09
N PRO A 999 25.61 26.81 11.30
CA PRO A 999 26.17 28.15 11.53
C PRO A 999 25.24 29.33 11.19
N CYS A 1000 24.10 29.08 10.57
CA CYS A 1000 23.03 30.08 10.39
C CYS A 1000 22.14 30.24 11.64
N LEU A 1001 22.30 29.39 12.68
CA LEU A 1001 21.65 29.54 13.99
C LEU A 1001 22.40 30.54 14.89
N VAL A 1002 22.53 31.78 14.45
CA VAL A 1002 23.10 32.87 15.26
C VAL A 1002 22.02 33.61 16.04
N ALA A 1003 22.39 34.19 17.18
CA ALA A 1003 21.48 34.96 18.03
C ALA A 1003 20.85 36.14 17.24
N GLY A 1004 19.53 36.10 17.04
CA GLY A 1004 18.78 37.19 16.42
C GLY A 1004 17.75 36.72 15.37
N GLU A 1005 18.22 36.21 14.24
CA GLU A 1005 17.33 35.91 13.09
C GLU A 1005 16.85 34.46 13.07
N HIS A 1006 17.63 33.50 13.59
CA HIS A 1006 17.25 32.08 13.75
C HIS A 1006 16.60 31.44 12.50
N THR A 1007 16.98 31.94 11.32
CA THR A 1007 16.54 31.50 10.01
C THR A 1007 17.74 31.18 9.15
N CYS A 1008 17.71 30.06 8.45
CA CYS A 1008 18.76 29.63 7.53
C CYS A 1008 18.24 29.68 6.10
N ASN A 1009 18.90 30.39 5.19
CA ASN A 1009 18.59 30.25 3.77
C ASN A 1009 19.24 28.98 3.20
N LEU A 1010 18.73 28.50 2.05
CA LEU A 1010 19.21 27.24 1.45
C LEU A 1010 20.69 27.30 1.05
N MET A 1011 21.20 28.48 0.67
CA MET A 1011 22.62 28.69 0.35
C MET A 1011 23.50 28.52 1.59
N GLU A 1012 23.04 28.97 2.75
CA GLU A 1012 23.72 28.76 4.02
C GLU A 1012 23.68 27.28 4.40
N LEU A 1013 22.51 26.62 4.36
CA LEU A 1013 22.43 25.20 4.69
C LEU A 1013 23.38 24.36 3.82
N ASN A 1014 23.35 24.56 2.50
CA ASN A 1014 24.17 23.84 1.53
C ASN A 1014 25.65 24.26 1.49
N SER A 1015 26.09 25.18 2.36
CA SER A 1015 27.49 25.56 2.47
C SER A 1015 28.26 24.60 3.37
N GLU A 1016 29.56 24.48 3.10
CA GLU A 1016 30.47 23.70 3.94
C GLU A 1016 31.08 24.56 5.05
N TYR A 1017 31.08 24.01 6.25
CA TYR A 1017 31.51 24.70 7.45
C TYR A 1017 32.52 23.91 8.26
N GLN A 1018 33.45 24.66 8.86
CA GLN A 1018 34.47 24.12 9.73
C GLN A 1018 33.89 23.89 11.13
N PHE A 1019 33.76 22.63 11.53
CA PHE A 1019 33.20 22.23 12.82
C PHE A 1019 34.21 21.51 13.71
N CYS A 1020 34.37 22.00 14.94
CA CYS A 1020 35.16 21.36 15.97
C CYS A 1020 34.28 20.60 16.95
N ASP A 1021 34.44 19.27 16.99
CA ASP A 1021 33.64 18.39 17.82
C ASP A 1021 34.30 18.16 19.20
N THR A 1022 34.08 19.08 20.13
CA THR A 1022 34.66 19.04 21.48
C THR A 1022 33.65 19.50 22.53
N ASP A 1023 33.67 18.88 23.71
CA ASP A 1023 32.78 19.18 24.85
C ASP A 1023 32.89 20.62 25.39
N THR A 1024 33.90 21.37 24.97
CA THR A 1024 34.07 22.79 25.24
C THR A 1024 34.12 23.56 23.91
N PRO A 1025 33.51 24.76 23.81
CA PRO A 1025 33.62 25.58 22.60
C PRO A 1025 35.09 25.93 22.33
N THR A 1026 35.67 25.34 21.28
CA THR A 1026 37.04 25.63 20.82
C THR A 1026 36.99 26.16 19.39
N ASP A 1027 37.75 27.20 19.07
CA ASP A 1027 37.84 27.68 17.70
C ASP A 1027 38.52 26.64 16.78
N TRP A 1028 38.31 26.78 15.47
CA TRP A 1028 38.81 25.82 14.48
C TRP A 1028 40.34 25.65 14.52
N ASP A 1029 41.06 26.74 14.78
CA ASP A 1029 42.53 26.74 14.78
C ASP A 1029 43.10 25.98 15.99
N ASN A 1030 42.42 26.04 17.15
CA ASN A 1030 42.79 25.34 18.37
C ASN A 1030 42.14 23.96 18.53
N CYS A 1031 41.29 23.55 17.57
CA CYS A 1031 40.63 22.26 17.59
C CYS A 1031 41.64 21.10 17.38
N PRO A 1032 41.61 20.04 18.21
CA PRO A 1032 42.43 18.84 17.98
C PRO A 1032 42.15 18.25 16.59
N ASN A 1033 43.18 17.90 15.82
CA ASN A 1033 43.00 17.42 14.44
C ASN A 1033 42.03 16.24 14.29
N LYS A 1034 41.97 15.35 15.29
CA LYS A 1034 41.03 14.21 15.32
C LYS A 1034 39.55 14.62 15.48
N ASN A 1035 39.30 15.87 15.88
CA ASN A 1035 37.98 16.44 16.14
C ASN A 1035 37.63 17.54 15.13
N LYS A 1036 38.42 17.72 14.05
CA LYS A 1036 38.14 18.66 12.97
C LYS A 1036 37.31 18.00 11.87
N TYR A 1037 36.16 18.59 11.60
CA TYR A 1037 35.25 18.12 10.57
C TYR A 1037 34.81 19.24 9.64
N LEU A 1038 34.56 18.87 8.39
CA LEU A 1038 33.78 19.70 7.47
C LEU A 1038 32.33 19.23 7.58
N VAL A 1039 31.42 20.16 7.86
CA VAL A 1039 30.00 19.88 8.02
C VAL A 1039 29.23 20.58 6.92
N GLN A 1040 28.36 19.83 6.26
CA GLN A 1040 27.43 20.33 5.25
C GLN A 1040 26.02 19.94 5.67
N TRP A 1041 25.05 20.83 5.40
CA TRP A 1041 23.65 20.55 5.61
C TRP A 1041 22.87 20.62 4.31
N HIS A 1042 21.87 19.77 4.15
CA HIS A 1042 21.03 19.77 2.97
C HIS A 1042 19.57 19.69 3.38
N TYR A 1043 18.76 20.65 2.92
CA TYR A 1043 17.33 20.65 3.17
C TYR A 1043 16.58 20.06 1.99
N SER A 1044 15.75 19.05 2.25
CA SER A 1044 14.83 18.47 1.28
C SER A 1044 13.44 19.06 1.51
N GLU A 1045 12.91 19.77 0.51
CA GLU A 1045 11.59 20.40 0.58
C GLU A 1045 10.45 19.37 0.55
N GLY A 1046 10.66 18.23 -0.13
CA GLY A 1046 9.63 17.21 -0.33
C GLY A 1046 9.19 16.52 0.96
N ASP A 1047 10.10 16.30 1.89
CA ASP A 1047 9.83 15.68 3.19
C ASP A 1047 10.10 16.60 4.39
N GLY A 1048 10.70 17.77 4.15
CA GLY A 1048 11.07 18.74 5.17
C GLY A 1048 12.28 18.33 6.01
N THR A 1049 13.06 17.33 5.56
CA THR A 1049 14.20 16.77 6.30
C THR A 1049 15.47 17.58 6.09
N LEU A 1050 16.25 17.74 7.15
CA LEU A 1050 17.61 18.28 7.12
C LEU A 1050 18.63 17.14 7.22
N TYR A 1051 19.39 16.91 6.17
CA TYR A 1051 20.51 15.99 6.17
C TYR A 1051 21.77 16.72 6.60
N ARG A 1052 22.61 16.03 7.35
CA ARG A 1052 23.92 16.51 7.79
C ARG A 1052 24.98 15.52 7.36
N GLU A 1053 25.98 16.02 6.65
CA GLU A 1053 27.21 15.30 6.37
C GLU A 1053 28.33 15.89 7.22
N LYS A 1054 29.12 15.01 7.86
CA LYS A 1054 30.27 15.41 8.67
C LYS A 1054 31.49 14.60 8.25
N THR A 1055 32.42 15.27 7.58
CA THR A 1055 33.60 14.66 6.96
C THR A 1055 34.84 14.91 7.80
N SER A 1056 35.47 13.84 8.27
CA SER A 1056 36.70 13.93 9.04
C SER A 1056 37.87 14.29 8.14
N LEU A 1057 38.58 15.37 8.49
CA LEU A 1057 39.77 15.81 7.74
C LEU A 1057 40.97 14.86 7.84
N GLN A 1058 40.91 13.84 8.71
CA GLN A 1058 42.06 13.00 9.02
C GLN A 1058 41.88 11.53 8.65
N TRP A 1059 40.64 11.03 8.62
CA TRP A 1059 40.36 9.59 8.49
C TRP A 1059 39.59 9.21 7.23
N ASN A 1060 39.29 10.16 6.32
CA ASN A 1060 38.39 9.96 5.18
C ASN A 1060 37.06 9.29 5.60
N HIS A 1061 36.63 9.54 6.83
CA HIS A 1061 35.40 8.99 7.37
C HIS A 1061 34.33 10.07 7.29
N VAL A 1062 33.23 9.74 6.62
CA VAL A 1062 32.04 10.57 6.51
C VAL A 1062 30.98 9.99 7.43
N SER A 1063 30.46 10.79 8.36
CA SER A 1063 29.30 10.42 9.17
C SER A 1063 28.09 11.23 8.72
N ASN A 1064 26.98 10.53 8.47
CA ASN A 1064 25.73 11.15 8.06
C ASN A 1064 24.72 11.07 9.21
N THR A 1065 24.05 12.17 9.48
CA THR A 1065 22.87 12.21 10.36
C THR A 1065 21.75 12.96 9.65
N ARG A 1066 20.51 12.79 10.10
CA ARG A 1066 19.40 13.58 9.59
C ARG A 1066 18.47 14.03 10.71
N MET A 1067 17.85 15.19 10.51
CA MET A 1067 16.86 15.77 11.39
C MET A 1067 15.53 15.87 10.67
N VAL A 1068 14.51 15.25 11.24
CA VAL A 1068 13.14 15.26 10.72
C VAL A 1068 12.30 16.17 11.60
N PRO A 1069 11.51 17.11 11.03
CA PRO A 1069 10.69 18.00 11.83
C PRO A 1069 9.54 17.20 12.45
N ASN A 1070 9.37 17.33 13.75
CA ASN A 1070 8.18 16.88 14.46
C ASN A 1070 7.08 17.89 14.15
N LYS A 1071 6.46 17.70 12.98
CA LYS A 1071 5.32 18.47 12.48
C LYS A 1071 4.26 18.61 13.54
#